data_AF-A0A7X8THQ6-F1
#
_entry.id   AF-A0A7X8THQ6-F1
#
_cell.length_a   1.000
_cell.length_b   1.000
_cell.length_c   1.000
_cell.angle_alpha   90.00
_cell.angle_beta   90.00
_cell.angle_gamma   90.00
#
_symmetry.space_group_name_H-M   'P 1'
#
loop_
_entity.id
_entity.type
_entity.pdbx_description
1 polymer ?
#
loop_
_entity_poly.entity_id
_entity_poly.type
_entity_poly.pdbx_seq_one_letter_code
_entity_poly.pdbx_strand_id
1 'polypeptide(L)'
;MSSPAAQIRIAAVVLHDGGGFTSAALGEQTRQPDQIIELSSPNYSGVQDLSRSLRSGLITDRQHARRTLSPPGPGGAQNTQLWRNLERQLGEGFTPRYQWLWILPAGTVPAPDALERLEERLFTVQDEQTHSQIGIIGAKELHEPIGQEARLVSAGLWQTRSGEVLTRTEPMELDQGQYNGRDDVPAVPAHGMLIRASVLGSLGGFNPELSDHYAAAEFCARARETGTHIVLEPTARVYRTDPPKRDVLHRLGGTLWLPAAQRRSQIRARLSEASPAAVPFLWLGMWFSALLRLFAVVVCKAPGLAAGQFLTAAAALLNLGSIWHIRRFRKIGYRAALSRKNTPGRQEAADEKPLPQAEELTPTQLRAQRRRDITAETVGEHAQDKPGGHGTAPVSRRREDKLGLLLVVAFLAGVSLFGFRELLTSPALSGGAALPAGGLFEVWQQSLSFLVSDSLGERAAADPFNLVLLILSVLSLGHASAVLLWVMILAAPLSALTAWWAAGLWSPRTFHRVIAAAIWALLPGLHTAVGQGRIGPVLAHILLPLAVLATVKAVRARRGLSVGREAAAAAALLLAAVTAAAPILLVPVVLGCVIAALLLGRSGRVLWLLPIPALVVFGPMVISTVDRGGNLLAALLSEPGRLLPTSEAGAPAAIWQQLLGFSHYFTPREGLPGTGGDGNLAWLPPELGDDFWSLRMALLLGAPLLVIALLALLAVGRRGLVLTAGLTSCGLLGYSALAARATTGDVAGELVPANIGPVVSALALCLIAAGLSALHTSTAAESSLGGIFAPVATTLLILAIFASAVLWAAPRLLPNSTLDEKTVTAVNSQEVLIQPGQTRSLPATAADQGTGPANLRTLVLNSTPGGGLTAEIVSGSGKTLDKVRTAAEVDDLPLLATDIPGLTDPEQPPQPASELDRTQERLAELLAALVIPGSDEVSPLMAELGIGYVLVEQGTALSRAADTSEGLVPVGETGFGNLWRLDPGPAEGLATAGGISGTGTAWARIVTAEGEPVALLPSQNNQLNLDLSEVTTADGSTLTLEEGQDYYVEIAAERAAGWHAELDGDRLRPVTPHSLDVDPEELGWIRQFHLPAEATSGELQGQLSISHNSQFQYPILIGVAGVLLIFLLVALPLPRSWRLQQVTAGEVKA
;
A
#
# COMPACT_ATOMS: atom_id res chain seq x y z
N MET A 1 -17.39 -77.42 -31.67
CA MET A 1 -16.09 -77.20 -31.01
C MET A 1 -15.56 -75.85 -31.47
N SER A 2 -15.91 -74.78 -30.74
CA SER A 2 -15.38 -73.43 -30.92
C SER A 2 -14.21 -73.25 -29.93
N SER A 3 -13.09 -72.72 -30.43
CA SER A 3 -11.90 -72.45 -29.63
C SER A 3 -12.23 -71.52 -28.44
N PRO A 4 -11.63 -71.70 -27.25
CA PRO A 4 -11.85 -70.79 -26.13
C PRO A 4 -11.33 -69.39 -26.50
N ALA A 5 -12.22 -68.39 -26.46
CA ALA A 5 -11.82 -66.99 -26.62
C ALA A 5 -10.72 -66.65 -25.61
N ALA A 6 -9.66 -66.00 -26.05
CA ALA A 6 -8.52 -65.66 -25.22
C ALA A 6 -8.95 -64.71 -24.08
N GLN A 7 -9.20 -65.24 -22.89
CA GLN A 7 -9.56 -64.47 -21.70
C GLN A 7 -8.43 -63.52 -21.32
N ILE A 8 -8.71 -62.21 -21.34
CA ILE A 8 -7.78 -61.16 -20.92
C ILE A 8 -7.71 -61.19 -19.39
N ARG A 9 -6.49 -61.28 -18.85
CA ARG A 9 -6.26 -61.27 -17.40
C ARG A 9 -5.99 -59.87 -16.89
N ILE A 10 -6.85 -59.36 -16.01
CA ILE A 10 -6.83 -58.00 -15.46
C ILE A 10 -6.63 -58.05 -13.94
N ALA A 11 -5.66 -57.30 -13.42
CA ALA A 11 -5.48 -57.08 -11.98
C ALA A 11 -5.84 -55.64 -11.60
N ALA A 12 -6.70 -55.46 -10.60
CA ALA A 12 -7.05 -54.16 -10.03
C ALA A 12 -5.99 -53.75 -8.99
N VAL A 13 -5.46 -52.54 -9.10
CA VAL A 13 -4.49 -51.94 -8.16
C VAL A 13 -5.19 -50.81 -7.42
N VAL A 14 -5.50 -51.06 -6.15
CA VAL A 14 -6.26 -50.14 -5.29
C VAL A 14 -5.31 -49.48 -4.30
N LEU A 15 -5.25 -48.16 -4.35
CA LEU A 15 -4.52 -47.35 -3.37
C LEU A 15 -5.52 -46.86 -2.32
N HIS A 16 -5.25 -47.14 -1.05
CA HIS A 16 -6.19 -46.91 0.04
C HIS A 16 -5.57 -46.07 1.16
N ASP A 17 -6.32 -45.09 1.66
CA ASP A 17 -5.93 -44.12 2.69
C ASP A 17 -6.61 -44.32 4.06
N GLY A 18 -7.41 -45.37 4.24
CA GLY A 18 -8.23 -45.63 5.43
C GLY A 18 -9.77 -45.50 5.28
N GLY A 19 -10.31 -45.00 4.15
CA GLY A 19 -11.77 -44.79 3.95
C GLY A 19 -12.71 -45.96 3.55
N GLY A 20 -12.26 -47.05 2.92
CA GLY A 20 -13.03 -48.30 2.67
C GLY A 20 -14.01 -48.28 1.47
N PHE A 21 -14.29 -47.12 0.89
CA PHE A 21 -15.29 -46.95 -0.17
C PHE A 21 -14.91 -47.61 -1.51
N THR A 22 -13.63 -47.58 -1.88
CA THR A 22 -13.08 -48.22 -3.10
C THR A 22 -13.28 -49.74 -3.10
N SER A 23 -12.96 -50.39 -1.97
CA SER A 23 -13.06 -51.86 -1.81
C SER A 23 -14.50 -52.36 -1.82
N ALA A 24 -15.45 -51.58 -1.29
CA ALA A 24 -16.87 -51.94 -1.34
C ALA A 24 -17.40 -51.91 -2.79
N ALA A 25 -17.09 -50.86 -3.55
CA ALA A 25 -17.51 -50.70 -4.93
C ALA A 25 -16.92 -51.74 -5.90
N LEU A 26 -15.78 -52.35 -5.55
CA LEU A 26 -15.20 -53.48 -6.30
C LEU A 26 -16.06 -54.75 -6.20
N GLY A 27 -16.69 -54.98 -5.04
CA GLY A 27 -17.59 -56.12 -4.84
C GLY A 27 -18.86 -56.04 -5.68
N GLU A 28 -19.24 -54.85 -6.13
CA GLU A 28 -20.45 -54.57 -6.92
C GLU A 28 -20.19 -54.53 -8.44
N GLN A 29 -18.95 -54.80 -8.89
CA GLN A 29 -18.64 -54.79 -10.32
C GLN A 29 -19.32 -55.96 -11.07
N THR A 30 -19.90 -55.66 -12.23
CA THR A 30 -20.51 -56.64 -13.16
C THR A 30 -19.45 -57.59 -13.73
N ARG A 31 -18.29 -57.06 -14.08
CA ARG A 31 -17.05 -57.79 -14.37
C ARG A 31 -16.11 -57.69 -13.17
N GLN A 32 -15.91 -58.80 -12.47
CA GLN A 32 -14.96 -58.87 -11.35
C GLN A 32 -13.51 -58.90 -11.87
N PRO A 33 -12.56 -58.17 -11.27
CA PRO A 33 -11.14 -58.29 -11.63
C PRO A 33 -10.60 -59.67 -11.24
N ASP A 34 -9.67 -60.21 -12.03
CA ASP A 34 -9.12 -61.55 -11.80
C ASP A 34 -8.19 -61.60 -10.58
N GLN A 35 -7.70 -60.42 -10.15
CA GLN A 35 -7.00 -60.23 -8.89
C GLN A 35 -7.15 -58.79 -8.39
N ILE A 36 -7.21 -58.60 -7.08
CA ILE A 36 -7.17 -57.28 -6.43
C ILE A 36 -5.84 -57.16 -5.65
N ILE A 37 -5.13 -56.05 -5.87
CA ILE A 37 -3.88 -55.68 -5.19
C ILE A 37 -4.16 -54.40 -4.43
N GLU A 38 -4.19 -54.49 -3.09
CA GLU A 38 -4.43 -53.34 -2.23
C GLU A 38 -3.14 -52.82 -1.62
N LEU A 39 -2.92 -51.51 -1.73
CA LEU A 39 -1.80 -50.80 -1.13
C LEU A 39 -2.36 -49.75 -0.16
N SER A 40 -2.12 -49.93 1.13
CA SER A 40 -2.61 -49.01 2.15
C SER A 40 -1.49 -48.15 2.72
N SER A 41 -1.73 -46.83 2.74
CA SER A 41 -0.90 -45.87 3.47
C SER A 41 -1.74 -44.64 3.79
N PRO A 42 -1.67 -44.11 5.03
CA PRO A 42 -2.46 -42.93 5.43
C PRO A 42 -2.11 -41.66 4.65
N ASN A 43 -1.00 -41.65 3.90
CA ASN A 43 -0.50 -40.50 3.17
C ASN A 43 -0.67 -40.60 1.64
N TYR A 44 -1.40 -41.60 1.14
CA TYR A 44 -1.65 -41.73 -0.29
C TYR A 44 -2.62 -40.66 -0.79
N SER A 45 -2.20 -39.99 -1.86
CA SER A 45 -2.82 -38.77 -2.39
C SER A 45 -3.14 -38.83 -3.89
N GLY A 46 -2.61 -39.81 -4.61
CA GLY A 46 -2.82 -40.01 -6.04
C GLY A 46 -1.89 -41.07 -6.65
N VAL A 47 -1.89 -41.23 -7.97
CA VAL A 47 -1.10 -42.29 -8.64
C VAL A 47 0.41 -42.13 -8.53
N GLN A 48 0.90 -40.92 -8.25
CA GLN A 48 2.32 -40.67 -8.00
C GLN A 48 2.86 -41.53 -6.84
N ASP A 49 2.02 -41.89 -5.87
CA ASP A 49 2.38 -42.69 -4.70
C ASP A 49 2.54 -44.18 -5.03
N LEU A 50 1.88 -44.67 -6.08
CA LEU A 50 2.13 -46.00 -6.63
C LEU A 50 3.60 -46.13 -7.05
N SER A 51 4.14 -45.14 -7.75
CA SER A 51 5.54 -45.16 -8.17
C SER A 51 6.51 -44.92 -7.02
N ARG A 52 6.13 -44.13 -6.00
CA ARG A 52 6.95 -43.97 -4.79
C ARG A 52 7.11 -45.31 -4.09
N SER A 53 6.00 -46.01 -3.85
CA SER A 53 6.00 -47.32 -3.21
C SER A 53 6.74 -48.40 -4.00
N LEU A 54 6.73 -48.33 -5.34
CA LEU A 54 7.50 -49.24 -6.21
C LEU A 54 9.01 -48.96 -6.24
N ARG A 55 9.45 -47.71 -6.00
CA ARG A 55 10.87 -47.29 -6.08
C ARG A 55 11.56 -47.22 -4.74
N SER A 56 10.79 -46.99 -3.68
CA SER A 56 11.31 -46.87 -2.34
C SER A 56 11.70 -48.24 -1.82
N GLY A 57 12.99 -48.60 -1.93
CA GLY A 57 13.62 -49.53 -0.99
C GLY A 57 13.64 -49.00 0.45
N LEU A 58 12.64 -48.21 0.88
CA LEU A 58 12.57 -47.56 2.18
C LEU A 58 12.25 -48.61 3.25
N ILE A 59 13.25 -48.87 4.07
CA ILE A 59 13.25 -49.82 5.18
C ILE A 59 12.14 -49.51 6.21
N THR A 60 11.63 -48.27 6.26
CA THR A 60 10.57 -47.79 7.16
C THR A 60 9.15 -48.17 6.74
N ASP A 61 8.78 -48.07 5.46
CA ASP A 61 7.50 -48.58 4.94
C ASP A 61 7.44 -50.11 5.01
N ARG A 62 8.60 -50.76 4.84
CA ARG A 62 8.80 -52.21 5.05
C ARG A 62 8.48 -52.65 6.48
N GLN A 63 8.64 -51.76 7.47
CA GLN A 63 8.33 -52.01 8.89
C GLN A 63 6.90 -51.61 9.28
N HIS A 64 6.29 -50.60 8.64
CA HIS A 64 4.90 -50.22 8.86
C HIS A 64 3.90 -51.12 8.13
N ALA A 65 4.19 -51.52 6.89
CA ALA A 65 3.44 -52.60 6.21
C ALA A 65 3.58 -53.96 6.92
N ARG A 66 4.63 -54.15 7.72
CA ARG A 66 4.79 -55.28 8.65
C ARG A 66 3.96 -55.14 9.93
N ARG A 67 3.50 -53.93 10.30
CA ARG A 67 2.76 -53.63 11.54
C ARG A 67 1.27 -53.39 11.34
N THR A 68 0.79 -53.12 10.12
CA THR A 68 -0.64 -53.12 9.77
C THR A 68 -1.21 -54.54 9.58
N LEU A 69 -0.42 -55.57 9.89
CA LEU A 69 -0.86 -56.95 10.04
C LEU A 69 -1.53 -57.11 11.42
N SER A 70 -2.83 -56.85 11.51
CA SER A 70 -3.63 -57.28 12.67
C SER A 70 -3.77 -58.82 12.73
N PRO A 71 -4.02 -59.42 13.91
CA PRO A 71 -4.12 -60.87 14.12
C PRO A 71 -5.33 -61.49 13.38
N PRO A 72 -5.40 -62.84 13.29
CA PRO A 72 -6.14 -63.55 12.25
C PRO A 72 -7.67 -63.46 12.47
N GLY A 73 -8.31 -62.55 11.73
CA GLY A 73 -9.75 -62.62 11.42
C GLY A 73 -9.98 -63.34 10.10
N PRO A 74 -11.19 -63.89 9.85
CA PRO A 74 -11.52 -64.63 8.63
C PRO A 74 -11.69 -63.63 7.47
N GLY A 75 -10.56 -63.22 6.90
CA GLY A 75 -10.44 -62.26 5.81
C GLY A 75 -8.98 -61.90 5.52
N GLY A 76 -8.05 -62.77 5.90
CA GLY A 76 -6.61 -62.52 5.83
C GLY A 76 -6.13 -62.34 4.39
N ALA A 77 -5.73 -61.13 4.04
CA ALA A 77 -5.06 -60.82 2.80
C ALA A 77 -3.75 -61.62 2.70
N GLN A 78 -3.74 -62.65 1.83
CA GLN A 78 -2.51 -63.29 1.40
C GLN A 78 -1.69 -62.25 0.63
N ASN A 79 -0.54 -61.88 1.18
CA ASN A 79 0.50 -61.17 0.45
C ASN A 79 0.96 -62.08 -0.71
N THR A 80 0.28 -61.99 -1.85
CA THR A 80 0.57 -62.86 -2.99
C THR A 80 2.00 -62.63 -3.43
N GLN A 81 2.69 -63.72 -3.77
CA GLN A 81 4.07 -63.70 -4.29
C GLN A 81 4.26 -62.77 -5.51
N LEU A 82 3.17 -62.29 -6.11
CA LEU A 82 3.12 -61.33 -7.20
C LEU A 82 3.72 -59.96 -6.86
N TRP A 83 3.42 -59.33 -5.70
CA TRP A 83 3.96 -57.99 -5.39
C TRP A 83 5.50 -58.01 -5.27
N ARG A 84 6.05 -59.09 -4.67
CA ARG A 84 7.49 -59.34 -4.60
C ARG A 84 8.14 -59.64 -5.95
N ASN A 85 7.40 -60.16 -6.92
CA ASN A 85 7.89 -60.33 -8.30
C ASN A 85 7.74 -59.05 -9.12
N LEU A 86 6.70 -58.24 -8.86
CA LEU A 86 6.45 -56.92 -9.45
C LEU A 86 7.59 -55.96 -9.11
N GLU A 87 8.04 -55.94 -7.85
CA GLU A 87 9.20 -55.18 -7.35
C GLU A 87 10.53 -55.64 -7.99
N ARG A 88 10.73 -56.95 -8.21
CA ARG A 88 11.99 -57.51 -8.76
C ARG A 88 12.12 -57.41 -10.28
N GLN A 89 11.02 -57.44 -11.03
CA GLN A 89 11.03 -57.57 -12.50
C GLN A 89 10.71 -56.28 -13.27
N LEU A 90 10.55 -55.13 -12.59
CA LEU A 90 10.35 -53.83 -13.22
C LEU A 90 11.46 -53.44 -14.24
N GLY A 91 12.67 -54.01 -14.11
CA GLY A 91 13.76 -53.86 -15.09
C GLY A 91 13.76 -54.85 -16.26
N GLU A 92 13.24 -56.07 -16.08
CA GLU A 92 13.32 -57.17 -17.08
C GLU A 92 12.03 -57.40 -17.86
N GLY A 93 10.91 -56.85 -17.41
CA GLY A 93 9.65 -56.88 -18.15
C GLY A 93 8.60 -57.68 -17.45
N PHE A 94 7.51 -56.99 -17.14
CA PHE A 94 6.35 -57.57 -16.52
C PHE A 94 5.58 -58.44 -17.55
N THR A 95 5.82 -59.76 -17.59
CA THR A 95 4.94 -60.78 -18.24
C THR A 95 5.21 -62.21 -17.75
N PRO A 96 4.21 -63.15 -17.68
CA PRO A 96 2.75 -62.99 -17.72
C PRO A 96 2.02 -63.77 -16.60
N ARG A 97 1.40 -63.07 -15.65
CA ARG A 97 0.19 -63.61 -14.99
C ARG A 97 -1.05 -62.76 -15.30
N TYR A 98 -0.86 -61.45 -15.51
CA TYR A 98 -1.89 -60.49 -15.93
C TYR A 98 -1.36 -59.64 -17.10
N GLN A 99 -2.23 -59.37 -18.07
CA GLN A 99 -1.89 -58.58 -19.27
C GLN A 99 -2.19 -57.09 -19.06
N TRP A 100 -3.16 -56.77 -18.19
CA TRP A 100 -3.62 -55.41 -17.91
C TRP A 100 -3.73 -55.13 -16.40
N LEU A 101 -3.55 -53.86 -16.04
CA LEU A 101 -3.64 -53.33 -14.69
C LEU A 101 -4.69 -52.22 -14.67
N TRP A 102 -5.69 -52.34 -13.78
CA TRP A 102 -6.70 -51.32 -13.58
C TRP A 102 -6.35 -50.48 -12.35
N ILE A 103 -6.04 -49.20 -12.55
CA ILE A 103 -5.54 -48.30 -11.49
C ILE A 103 -6.69 -47.56 -10.82
N LEU A 104 -6.82 -47.73 -9.50
CA LEU A 104 -7.83 -47.08 -8.66
C LEU A 104 -7.14 -46.33 -7.50
N PRO A 105 -6.91 -45.02 -7.65
CA PRO A 105 -6.36 -44.16 -6.60
C PRO A 105 -7.27 -44.05 -5.37
N ALA A 106 -6.74 -43.54 -4.26
CA ALA A 106 -7.54 -43.27 -3.07
C ALA A 106 -8.67 -42.27 -3.36
N GLY A 107 -9.86 -42.50 -2.81
CA GLY A 107 -11.04 -41.65 -3.01
C GLY A 107 -11.82 -41.88 -4.31
N THR A 108 -11.50 -42.95 -5.04
CA THR A 108 -12.15 -43.36 -6.31
C THR A 108 -13.28 -44.36 -6.08
N VAL A 109 -14.45 -44.15 -6.66
CA VAL A 109 -15.57 -45.10 -6.58
C VAL A 109 -15.98 -45.48 -8.01
N PRO A 110 -15.57 -46.65 -8.54
CA PRO A 110 -15.96 -47.06 -9.88
C PRO A 110 -17.46 -47.40 -9.93
N ALA A 111 -18.14 -47.04 -11.03
CA ALA A 111 -19.50 -47.49 -11.28
C ALA A 111 -19.54 -49.02 -11.48
N PRO A 112 -20.66 -49.72 -11.20
CA PRO A 112 -20.75 -51.19 -11.28
C PRO A 112 -20.32 -51.79 -12.63
N ASP A 113 -20.51 -51.05 -13.72
CA ASP A 113 -20.25 -51.46 -15.10
C ASP A 113 -18.93 -50.91 -15.67
N ALA A 114 -18.08 -50.29 -14.83
CA ALA A 114 -16.88 -49.60 -15.29
C ALA A 114 -15.83 -50.54 -15.89
N LEU A 115 -15.53 -51.66 -15.23
CA LEU A 115 -14.50 -52.60 -15.72
C LEU A 115 -14.96 -53.33 -17.00
N GLU A 116 -16.23 -53.74 -17.06
CA GLU A 116 -16.83 -54.39 -18.22
C GLU A 116 -16.71 -53.50 -19.46
N ARG A 117 -17.07 -52.23 -19.36
CA ARG A 117 -16.97 -51.30 -20.49
C ARG A 117 -15.55 -50.99 -20.92
N LEU A 118 -14.63 -50.85 -19.97
CA LEU A 118 -13.20 -50.71 -20.29
C LEU A 118 -12.69 -51.95 -21.02
N GLU A 119 -13.13 -53.15 -20.65
CA GLU A 119 -12.79 -54.41 -21.33
C GLU A 119 -13.41 -54.51 -22.72
N GLU A 120 -14.70 -54.22 -22.86
CA GLU A 120 -15.42 -54.17 -24.14
C GLU A 120 -14.74 -53.24 -25.13
N ARG A 121 -14.24 -52.08 -24.67
CA ARG A 121 -13.54 -51.12 -25.53
C ARG A 121 -12.27 -51.68 -26.17
N LEU A 122 -11.64 -52.70 -25.59
CA LEU A 122 -10.53 -53.39 -26.26
C LEU A 122 -11.03 -54.09 -27.52
N PHE A 123 -12.20 -54.73 -27.47
CA PHE A 123 -12.72 -55.56 -28.55
C PHE A 123 -13.48 -54.79 -29.63
N THR A 124 -13.97 -53.58 -29.32
CA THR A 124 -14.79 -52.78 -30.26
C THR A 124 -13.99 -51.95 -31.25
N VAL A 125 -12.67 -51.80 -31.08
CA VAL A 125 -11.83 -51.05 -32.03
C VAL A 125 -11.57 -51.93 -33.26
N GLN A 126 -12.34 -51.70 -34.32
CA GLN A 126 -12.38 -52.55 -35.52
C GLN A 126 -11.17 -52.42 -36.45
N ASP A 127 -10.33 -51.39 -36.27
CA ASP A 127 -9.14 -51.20 -37.09
C ASP A 127 -7.98 -52.06 -36.56
N GLU A 128 -7.65 -53.12 -37.32
CA GLU A 128 -6.74 -54.20 -36.93
C GLU A 128 -5.30 -53.69 -36.67
N GLN A 129 -4.89 -52.61 -37.35
CA GLN A 129 -3.60 -51.95 -37.15
C GLN A 129 -3.57 -51.17 -35.82
N THR A 130 -4.63 -50.41 -35.54
CA THR A 130 -4.76 -49.56 -34.35
C THR A 130 -4.99 -50.39 -33.08
N HIS A 131 -5.69 -51.53 -33.18
CA HIS A 131 -5.99 -52.44 -32.06
C HIS A 131 -4.74 -52.98 -31.35
N SER A 132 -3.68 -53.32 -32.10
CA SER A 132 -2.43 -53.83 -31.51
C SER A 132 -1.64 -52.78 -30.69
N GLN A 133 -1.88 -51.51 -30.99
CA GLN A 133 -1.17 -50.34 -30.46
C GLN A 133 -1.85 -49.76 -29.21
N ILE A 134 -3.10 -50.13 -28.90
CA ILE A 134 -3.79 -49.69 -27.67
C ILE A 134 -3.10 -50.26 -26.44
N GLY A 135 -2.61 -49.37 -25.58
CA GLY A 135 -1.96 -49.75 -24.32
C GLY A 135 -2.51 -49.05 -23.09
N ILE A 136 -3.37 -48.04 -23.25
CA ILE A 136 -3.99 -47.30 -22.15
C ILE A 136 -5.44 -46.96 -22.52
N ILE A 137 -6.39 -47.28 -21.64
CA ILE A 137 -7.80 -46.90 -21.74
C ILE A 137 -8.21 -46.17 -20.47
N GLY A 138 -8.86 -45.02 -20.60
CA GLY A 138 -9.34 -44.22 -19.47
C GLY A 138 -10.85 -44.29 -19.29
N ALA A 139 -11.29 -44.13 -18.05
CA ALA A 139 -12.70 -43.92 -17.71
C ALA A 139 -13.03 -42.42 -17.58
N LYS A 140 -14.31 -42.07 -17.69
CA LYS A 140 -14.84 -40.73 -17.44
C LYS A 140 -14.96 -40.47 -15.93
N GLU A 141 -14.46 -39.32 -15.47
CA GLU A 141 -14.44 -38.93 -14.06
C GLU A 141 -15.64 -38.02 -13.74
N LEU A 142 -16.40 -38.41 -12.72
CA LEU A 142 -17.59 -37.72 -12.22
C LEU A 142 -17.40 -37.39 -10.74
N HIS A 143 -18.15 -36.43 -10.24
CA HIS A 143 -18.31 -36.14 -8.83
C HIS A 143 -19.80 -36.07 -8.53
N GLU A 144 -20.27 -36.86 -7.57
CA GLU A 144 -21.67 -36.89 -7.17
C GLU A 144 -21.80 -36.23 -5.79
N PRO A 145 -22.29 -34.98 -5.72
CA PRO A 145 -22.61 -34.35 -4.45
C PRO A 145 -23.84 -35.03 -3.84
N ILE A 146 -23.89 -35.12 -2.51
CA ILE A 146 -25.01 -35.71 -1.79
C ILE A 146 -26.32 -35.00 -2.19
N GLY A 147 -27.28 -35.76 -2.74
CA GLY A 147 -28.61 -35.25 -3.12
C GLY A 147 -28.66 -34.43 -4.42
N GLN A 148 -27.61 -34.43 -5.24
CA GLN A 148 -27.57 -33.75 -6.53
C GLN A 148 -27.14 -34.69 -7.66
N GLU A 149 -27.40 -34.29 -8.91
CA GLU A 149 -26.95 -35.03 -10.08
C GLU A 149 -25.42 -35.04 -10.21
N ALA A 150 -24.89 -36.11 -10.82
CA ALA A 150 -23.46 -36.28 -11.04
C ALA A 150 -22.89 -35.17 -11.95
N ARG A 151 -21.88 -34.49 -11.45
CA ARG A 151 -21.15 -33.44 -12.14
C ARG A 151 -19.89 -34.00 -12.79
N LEU A 152 -19.61 -33.56 -14.01
CA LEU A 152 -18.47 -33.99 -14.79
C LEU A 152 -17.18 -33.33 -14.28
N VAL A 153 -16.18 -34.16 -13.97
CA VAL A 153 -14.85 -33.71 -13.53
C VAL A 153 -13.86 -33.76 -14.70
N SER A 154 -13.80 -34.88 -15.43
CA SER A 154 -12.90 -35.05 -16.57
C SER A 154 -13.44 -36.03 -17.61
N ALA A 155 -13.38 -35.62 -18.88
CA ALA A 155 -13.57 -36.46 -20.06
C ALA A 155 -12.33 -36.39 -20.96
N GLY A 156 -11.16 -36.68 -20.38
CA GLY A 156 -9.84 -36.58 -21.00
C GLY A 156 -8.98 -35.46 -20.40
N LEU A 157 -7.67 -35.49 -20.69
CA LEU A 157 -6.68 -34.53 -20.23
C LEU A 157 -5.89 -33.97 -21.41
N TRP A 158 -5.74 -32.64 -21.45
CA TRP A 158 -4.94 -31.92 -22.44
C TRP A 158 -3.90 -31.06 -21.76
N GLN A 159 -2.68 -31.09 -22.30
CA GLN A 159 -1.60 -30.23 -21.85
C GLN A 159 -1.54 -28.98 -22.72
N THR A 160 -1.37 -27.83 -22.09
CA THR A 160 -1.10 -26.56 -22.78
C THR A 160 0.40 -26.34 -22.94
N ARG A 161 0.78 -25.46 -23.86
CA ARG A 161 2.16 -24.98 -23.98
C ARG A 161 2.72 -24.36 -22.69
N SER A 162 1.88 -23.94 -21.75
CA SER A 162 2.33 -23.44 -20.44
C SER A 162 2.65 -24.54 -19.42
N GLY A 163 2.48 -25.81 -19.80
CA GLY A 163 2.55 -26.98 -18.93
C GLY A 163 1.29 -27.21 -18.09
N GLU A 164 0.25 -26.39 -18.23
CA GLU A 164 -1.03 -26.58 -17.51
C GLU A 164 -1.79 -27.77 -18.10
N VAL A 165 -2.32 -28.65 -17.25
CA VAL A 165 -3.21 -29.75 -17.64
C VAL A 165 -4.67 -29.35 -17.43
N LEU A 166 -5.50 -29.53 -18.46
CA LEU A 166 -6.91 -29.14 -18.54
C LEU A 166 -7.79 -30.33 -18.91
N THR A 167 -9.02 -30.37 -18.40
CA THR A 167 -10.00 -31.43 -18.68
C THR A 167 -10.95 -31.09 -19.84
N ARG A 168 -10.92 -29.85 -20.34
CA ARG A 168 -11.82 -29.28 -21.37
C ARG A 168 -13.32 -29.45 -21.08
N THR A 169 -13.67 -29.75 -19.84
CA THR A 169 -15.03 -29.76 -19.31
C THR A 169 -15.29 -28.43 -18.62
N GLU A 170 -16.54 -27.99 -18.61
CA GLU A 170 -16.91 -26.78 -17.87
C GLU A 170 -16.92 -27.10 -16.36
N PRO A 171 -16.53 -26.16 -15.48
CA PRO A 171 -16.58 -26.39 -14.04
C PRO A 171 -18.00 -26.73 -13.60
N MET A 172 -18.16 -27.81 -12.85
CA MET A 172 -19.46 -28.27 -12.35
C MET A 172 -20.50 -28.60 -13.44
N GLU A 173 -20.07 -28.88 -14.67
CA GLU A 173 -20.95 -29.28 -15.78
C GLU A 173 -21.71 -30.57 -15.44
N LEU A 174 -22.98 -30.70 -15.83
CA LEU A 174 -23.74 -31.95 -15.65
C LEU A 174 -23.36 -32.95 -16.74
N ASP A 175 -23.35 -34.25 -16.41
CA ASP A 175 -23.13 -35.30 -17.40
C ASP A 175 -24.43 -35.65 -18.15
N GLN A 176 -24.59 -35.08 -19.35
CA GLN A 176 -25.72 -35.31 -20.26
C GLN A 176 -25.33 -36.16 -21.48
N GLY A 177 -24.17 -36.84 -21.43
CA GLY A 177 -23.65 -37.62 -22.56
C GLY A 177 -23.03 -36.80 -23.69
N GLN A 178 -22.80 -35.50 -23.48
CA GLN A 178 -22.26 -34.56 -24.47
C GLN A 178 -20.82 -34.87 -24.92
N TYR A 179 -20.09 -35.70 -24.18
CA TYR A 179 -18.73 -36.14 -24.51
C TYR A 179 -18.66 -37.62 -24.91
N ASN A 180 -19.78 -38.28 -25.17
CA ASN A 180 -19.81 -39.71 -25.49
C ASN A 180 -19.24 -40.07 -26.86
N GLY A 181 -19.01 -39.10 -27.75
CA GLY A 181 -18.33 -39.30 -29.03
C GLY A 181 -16.82 -38.98 -29.02
N ARG A 182 -16.22 -38.80 -27.85
CA ARG A 182 -14.80 -38.41 -27.70
C ARG A 182 -13.95 -39.65 -27.40
N ASP A 183 -13.34 -40.19 -28.44
CA ASP A 183 -12.63 -41.48 -28.38
C ASP A 183 -11.11 -41.33 -28.27
N ASP A 184 -10.49 -40.49 -29.11
CA ASP A 184 -9.05 -40.21 -29.07
C ASP A 184 -8.78 -38.96 -28.23
N VAL A 185 -7.92 -39.12 -27.22
CA VAL A 185 -7.48 -38.06 -26.32
C VAL A 185 -5.97 -38.13 -26.08
N PRO A 186 -5.29 -36.99 -25.89
CA PRO A 186 -3.85 -36.98 -25.67
C PRO A 186 -3.44 -37.66 -24.36
N ALA A 187 -4.27 -37.57 -23.33
CA ALA A 187 -4.10 -38.27 -22.06
C ALA A 187 -5.46 -38.54 -21.39
N VAL A 188 -5.48 -39.50 -20.48
CA VAL A 188 -6.65 -39.89 -19.68
C VAL A 188 -6.37 -39.74 -18.19
N PRO A 189 -7.40 -39.45 -17.36
CA PRO A 189 -7.23 -39.41 -15.91
C PRO A 189 -6.81 -40.78 -15.36
N ALA A 190 -6.05 -40.76 -14.28
CA ALA A 190 -5.52 -41.96 -13.65
C ALA A 190 -6.58 -42.78 -12.89
N HIS A 191 -7.69 -42.13 -12.53
CA HIS A 191 -8.81 -42.70 -11.81
C HIS A 191 -9.60 -43.64 -12.74
N GLY A 192 -9.41 -44.95 -12.57
CA GLY A 192 -10.02 -45.96 -13.44
C GLY A 192 -9.25 -46.24 -14.73
N MET A 193 -7.96 -45.89 -14.78
CA MET A 193 -7.11 -46.12 -15.95
C MET A 193 -6.76 -47.62 -16.10
N LEU A 194 -7.07 -48.21 -17.25
CA LEU A 194 -6.68 -49.57 -17.62
C LEU A 194 -5.39 -49.53 -18.47
N ILE A 195 -4.30 -50.07 -17.95
CA ILE A 195 -2.95 -49.95 -18.51
C ILE A 195 -2.40 -51.33 -18.83
N ARG A 196 -1.82 -51.51 -20.01
CA ARG A 196 -1.08 -52.74 -20.35
C ARG A 196 0.15 -52.83 -19.46
N ALA A 197 0.29 -53.94 -18.74
CA ALA A 197 1.27 -54.05 -17.65
C ALA A 197 2.73 -53.90 -18.13
N SER A 198 3.01 -54.27 -19.39
CA SER A 198 4.31 -54.08 -20.03
C SER A 198 4.66 -52.62 -20.28
N VAL A 199 3.67 -51.74 -20.53
CA VAL A 199 3.84 -50.29 -20.75
C VAL A 199 4.17 -49.60 -19.44
N LEU A 200 3.44 -49.93 -18.36
CA LEU A 200 3.73 -49.39 -17.02
C LEU A 200 5.14 -49.76 -16.57
N GLY A 201 5.53 -51.02 -16.77
CA GLY A 201 6.86 -51.52 -16.41
C GLY A 201 7.99 -50.89 -17.22
N SER A 202 7.85 -50.80 -18.55
CA SER A 202 8.89 -50.25 -19.43
C SER A 202 9.16 -48.76 -19.20
N LEU A 203 8.12 -47.98 -18.90
CA LEU A 203 8.23 -46.55 -18.59
C LEU A 203 8.62 -46.27 -17.14
N GLY A 204 8.65 -47.29 -16.29
CA GLY A 204 8.96 -47.17 -14.86
C GLY A 204 7.84 -46.53 -14.02
N GLY A 205 6.60 -46.48 -14.50
CA GLY A 205 5.46 -45.91 -13.77
C GLY A 205 5.29 -44.39 -13.84
N PHE A 206 4.38 -43.86 -13.01
CA PHE A 206 4.08 -42.43 -12.86
C PHE A 206 5.21 -41.64 -12.19
N ASN A 207 5.27 -40.32 -12.44
CA ASN A 207 6.28 -39.47 -11.84
C ASN A 207 5.94 -39.07 -10.40
N PRO A 208 6.79 -39.36 -9.40
CA PRO A 208 6.50 -39.05 -7.99
C PRO A 208 6.49 -37.56 -7.67
N GLU A 209 7.10 -36.70 -8.50
CA GLU A 209 7.23 -35.25 -8.25
C GLU A 209 6.05 -34.42 -8.79
N LEU A 210 5.12 -35.06 -9.50
CA LEU A 210 3.95 -34.44 -10.11
C LEU A 210 2.68 -34.83 -9.34
N SER A 211 1.70 -33.93 -9.30
CA SER A 211 0.35 -34.18 -8.78
C SER A 211 -0.44 -35.07 -9.75
N ASP A 212 -1.45 -35.77 -9.25
CA ASP A 212 -2.21 -36.81 -9.95
C ASP A 212 -2.49 -36.59 -11.45
N HIS A 213 -3.29 -35.59 -11.86
CA HIS A 213 -3.58 -35.35 -13.30
C HIS A 213 -2.32 -35.00 -14.12
N TYR A 214 -1.33 -34.35 -13.50
CA TYR A 214 -0.06 -34.04 -14.16
C TYR A 214 0.82 -35.28 -14.30
N ALA A 215 0.82 -36.18 -13.31
CA ALA A 215 1.54 -37.44 -13.37
C ALA A 215 0.92 -38.37 -14.43
N ALA A 216 -0.42 -38.40 -14.54
CA ALA A 216 -1.14 -39.14 -15.58
C ALA A 216 -0.86 -38.59 -16.97
N ALA A 217 -0.98 -37.27 -17.16
CA ALA A 217 -0.69 -36.63 -18.45
C ALA A 217 0.76 -36.85 -18.90
N GLU A 218 1.73 -36.72 -17.99
CA GLU A 218 3.16 -36.95 -18.28
C GLU A 218 3.43 -38.43 -18.61
N PHE A 219 2.79 -39.37 -17.93
CA PHE A 219 2.90 -40.80 -18.23
C PHE A 219 2.30 -41.14 -19.61
N CYS A 220 1.11 -40.63 -19.91
CA CYS A 220 0.46 -40.78 -21.21
C CYS A 220 1.30 -40.18 -22.35
N ALA A 221 1.90 -39.00 -22.14
CA ALA A 221 2.81 -38.38 -23.10
C ALA A 221 4.03 -39.29 -23.38
N ARG A 222 4.67 -39.82 -22.33
CA ARG A 222 5.78 -40.78 -22.48
C ARG A 222 5.34 -42.08 -23.17
N ALA A 223 4.13 -42.57 -22.91
CA ALA A 223 3.59 -43.75 -23.58
C ALA A 223 3.38 -43.51 -25.09
N ARG A 224 2.84 -42.34 -25.49
CA ARG A 224 2.69 -41.96 -26.91
C ARG A 224 4.03 -41.84 -27.62
N GLU A 225 5.06 -41.31 -26.96
CA GLU A 225 6.44 -41.28 -27.51
C GLU A 225 7.01 -42.67 -27.82
N THR A 226 6.47 -43.72 -27.20
CA THR A 226 6.84 -45.12 -27.49
C THR A 226 5.94 -45.79 -28.55
N GLY A 227 4.97 -45.07 -29.10
CA GLY A 227 3.97 -45.56 -30.06
C GLY A 227 2.75 -46.22 -29.43
N THR A 228 2.45 -45.93 -28.15
CA THR A 228 1.24 -46.46 -27.50
C THR A 228 0.03 -45.57 -27.80
N HIS A 229 -1.06 -46.16 -28.28
CA HIS A 229 -2.34 -45.48 -28.50
C HIS A 229 -3.13 -45.40 -27.19
N ILE A 230 -3.78 -44.25 -26.97
CA ILE A 230 -4.54 -43.92 -25.75
C ILE A 230 -5.99 -43.65 -26.16
N VAL A 231 -6.93 -44.29 -25.48
CA VAL A 231 -8.36 -44.18 -25.79
C VAL A 231 -9.14 -43.82 -24.53
N LEU A 232 -10.14 -42.94 -24.65
CA LEU A 232 -11.12 -42.71 -23.60
C LEU A 232 -12.34 -43.60 -23.86
N GLU A 233 -12.86 -44.27 -22.84
CA GLU A 233 -14.15 -44.94 -22.91
C GLU A 233 -15.20 -44.09 -22.17
N PRO A 234 -16.04 -43.31 -22.88
CA PRO A 234 -16.94 -42.35 -22.24
C PRO A 234 -18.06 -42.98 -21.42
N THR A 235 -18.38 -44.25 -21.69
CA THR A 235 -19.44 -44.99 -20.96
C THR A 235 -18.94 -45.64 -19.66
N ALA A 236 -17.62 -45.81 -19.51
CA ALA A 236 -17.01 -46.23 -18.25
C ALA A 236 -16.95 -45.05 -17.28
N ARG A 237 -17.65 -45.15 -16.14
CA ARG A 237 -17.81 -44.05 -15.19
C ARG A 237 -17.11 -44.34 -13.87
N VAL A 238 -16.45 -43.32 -13.34
CA VAL A 238 -15.77 -43.38 -12.06
C VAL A 238 -16.08 -42.10 -11.28
N TYR A 239 -16.50 -42.26 -10.02
CA TYR A 239 -16.86 -41.16 -9.14
C TYR A 239 -15.70 -40.81 -8.21
N ARG A 240 -15.49 -39.52 -8.00
CA ARG A 240 -14.48 -38.98 -7.09
C ARG A 240 -15.14 -38.34 -5.89
N THR A 241 -14.69 -38.74 -4.71
CA THR A 241 -15.21 -38.23 -3.43
C THR A 241 -14.77 -36.79 -3.14
N ASP A 242 -13.54 -36.40 -3.51
CA ASP A 242 -13.02 -35.02 -3.38
C ASP A 242 -12.57 -34.48 -4.76
N PRO A 243 -13.41 -33.70 -5.47
CA PRO A 243 -13.07 -33.20 -6.80
C PRO A 243 -11.96 -32.14 -6.74
N PRO A 244 -11.25 -31.87 -7.85
CA PRO A 244 -10.22 -30.84 -7.88
C PRO A 244 -10.80 -29.48 -7.46
N LYS A 245 -10.25 -28.85 -6.40
CA LYS A 245 -10.68 -27.53 -5.89
C LYS A 245 -10.73 -26.40 -6.94
N ARG A 246 -10.03 -26.58 -8.06
CA ARG A 246 -10.06 -25.67 -9.21
C ARG A 246 -11.47 -25.56 -9.80
N ASP A 247 -12.22 -26.65 -9.82
CA ASP A 247 -13.52 -26.76 -10.49
C ASP A 247 -14.68 -26.24 -9.59
N VAL A 248 -14.34 -25.79 -8.38
CA VAL A 248 -15.26 -25.30 -7.33
C VAL A 248 -15.11 -23.76 -7.13
N LEU A 249 -14.46 -23.05 -8.05
CA LEU A 249 -14.20 -21.60 -7.98
C LEU A 249 -14.82 -20.83 -9.16
N HIS A 250 -15.49 -19.70 -8.89
CA HIS A 250 -16.24 -18.93 -9.90
C HIS A 250 -15.40 -18.23 -11.00
N ARG A 251 -16.01 -18.17 -12.21
CA ARG A 251 -15.80 -17.33 -13.41
C ARG A 251 -14.37 -17.17 -13.94
N LEU A 252 -13.74 -16.01 -13.73
CA LEU A 252 -12.43 -15.63 -14.31
C LEU A 252 -11.26 -16.05 -13.41
N GLY A 253 -11.50 -16.03 -12.10
CA GLY A 253 -10.51 -16.30 -11.08
C GLY A 253 -9.93 -17.72 -11.15
N GLY A 254 -10.77 -18.71 -11.45
CA GLY A 254 -10.35 -20.11 -11.61
C GLY A 254 -9.32 -20.34 -12.71
N THR A 255 -9.21 -19.43 -13.69
CA THR A 255 -8.17 -19.51 -14.74
C THR A 255 -6.83 -18.89 -14.32
N LEU A 256 -6.84 -17.99 -13.33
CA LEU A 256 -5.66 -17.31 -12.78
C LEU A 256 -5.07 -18.12 -11.62
N TRP A 257 -5.94 -18.71 -10.80
CA TRP A 257 -5.58 -19.49 -9.62
C TRP A 257 -5.47 -21.00 -9.92
N LEU A 258 -4.51 -21.68 -9.28
CA LEU A 258 -4.39 -23.15 -9.29
C LEU A 258 -4.02 -23.60 -7.87
N PRO A 259 -4.49 -24.78 -7.42
CA PRO A 259 -4.05 -25.41 -6.18
C PRO A 259 -2.53 -25.56 -6.11
N ALA A 260 -1.96 -25.47 -4.91
CA ALA A 260 -0.52 -25.51 -4.67
C ALA A 260 0.20 -26.70 -5.36
N ALA A 261 -0.36 -27.91 -5.24
CA ALA A 261 0.21 -29.12 -5.85
C ALA A 261 0.21 -29.06 -7.40
N GLN A 262 -0.88 -28.58 -7.98
CA GLN A 262 -0.99 -28.42 -9.44
C GLN A 262 -0.09 -27.29 -9.96
N ARG A 263 -0.01 -26.16 -9.24
CA ARG A 263 0.87 -25.03 -9.58
C ARG A 263 2.34 -25.46 -9.60
N ARG A 264 2.79 -26.21 -8.60
CA ARG A 264 4.15 -26.78 -8.56
C ARG A 264 4.38 -27.72 -9.74
N SER A 265 3.42 -28.60 -10.02
CA SER A 265 3.51 -29.58 -11.10
C SER A 265 3.54 -28.93 -12.48
N GLN A 266 2.77 -27.86 -12.70
CA GLN A 266 2.80 -27.07 -13.95
C GLN A 266 4.18 -26.49 -14.23
N ILE A 267 4.79 -25.83 -13.24
CA ILE A 267 6.12 -25.21 -13.37
C ILE A 267 7.17 -26.28 -13.64
N ARG A 268 7.14 -27.37 -12.86
CA ARG A 268 8.07 -28.50 -12.97
C ARG A 268 7.96 -29.21 -14.32
N ALA A 269 6.74 -29.53 -14.76
CA ALA A 269 6.49 -30.17 -16.05
C ALA A 269 7.02 -29.30 -17.20
N ARG A 270 6.66 -28.00 -17.22
CA ARG A 270 7.08 -27.08 -18.27
C ARG A 270 8.60 -26.89 -18.35
N LEU A 271 9.27 -26.73 -17.20
CA LEU A 271 10.74 -26.61 -17.19
C LEU A 271 11.43 -27.93 -17.56
N SER A 272 10.82 -29.07 -17.21
CA SER A 272 11.39 -30.38 -17.54
C SER A 272 11.36 -30.67 -19.05
N GLU A 273 10.31 -30.24 -19.75
CA GLU A 273 10.11 -30.38 -21.19
C GLU A 273 10.91 -29.38 -22.04
N ALA A 274 11.26 -28.23 -21.48
CA ALA A 274 12.00 -27.19 -22.19
C ALA A 274 13.39 -27.67 -22.65
N SER A 275 13.88 -27.14 -23.77
CA SER A 275 15.28 -27.33 -24.14
C SER A 275 16.21 -26.75 -23.05
N PRO A 276 17.39 -27.34 -22.79
CA PRO A 276 18.30 -26.85 -21.74
C PRO A 276 18.64 -25.35 -21.87
N ALA A 277 18.82 -24.87 -23.11
CA ALA A 277 19.10 -23.47 -23.39
C ALA A 277 17.90 -22.54 -23.11
N ALA A 278 16.66 -23.01 -23.22
CA ALA A 278 15.48 -22.21 -22.94
C ALA A 278 15.12 -22.15 -21.44
N VAL A 279 15.72 -23.01 -20.59
CA VAL A 279 15.40 -23.08 -19.15
C VAL A 279 15.64 -21.76 -18.43
N PRO A 280 16.79 -21.07 -18.57
CA PRO A 280 17.04 -19.82 -17.85
C PRO A 280 16.01 -18.74 -18.20
N PHE A 281 15.69 -18.60 -19.49
CA PHE A 281 14.71 -17.64 -19.98
C PHE A 281 13.28 -17.98 -19.50
N LEU A 282 12.89 -19.25 -19.54
CA LEU A 282 11.58 -19.69 -19.05
C LEU A 282 11.46 -19.61 -17.53
N TRP A 283 12.55 -19.86 -16.81
CA TRP A 283 12.61 -19.73 -15.35
C TRP A 283 12.41 -18.26 -14.94
N LEU A 284 13.10 -17.33 -15.59
CA LEU A 284 12.92 -15.89 -15.38
C LEU A 284 11.50 -15.44 -15.79
N GLY A 285 11.02 -15.90 -16.94
CA GLY A 285 9.65 -15.61 -17.41
C GLY A 285 8.56 -16.15 -16.47
N MET A 286 8.79 -17.26 -15.77
CA MET A 286 7.87 -17.81 -14.77
C MET A 286 7.86 -17.01 -13.47
N TRP A 287 8.98 -16.42 -13.05
CA TRP A 287 8.98 -15.44 -11.96
C TRP A 287 8.12 -14.23 -12.31
N PHE A 288 8.32 -13.67 -13.52
CA PHE A 288 7.50 -12.58 -14.01
C PHE A 288 6.01 -12.96 -14.11
N SER A 289 5.70 -14.16 -14.61
CA SER A 289 4.32 -14.67 -14.66
C SER A 289 3.72 -14.88 -13.26
N ALA A 290 4.49 -15.36 -12.30
CA ALA A 290 4.03 -15.53 -10.92
C ALA A 290 3.72 -14.18 -10.27
N LEU A 291 4.54 -13.15 -10.53
CA LEU A 291 4.30 -11.79 -10.08
C LEU A 291 3.06 -11.17 -10.76
N LEU A 292 2.91 -11.33 -12.08
CA LEU A 292 1.73 -10.85 -12.80
C LEU A 292 0.45 -11.54 -12.28
N ARG A 293 0.50 -12.84 -11.99
CA ARG A 293 -0.62 -13.57 -11.39
C ARG A 293 -0.89 -13.14 -9.95
N LEU A 294 0.14 -12.83 -9.15
CA LEU A 294 -0.03 -12.26 -7.82
C LEU A 294 -0.90 -10.99 -7.91
N PHE A 295 -0.52 -10.04 -8.76
CA PHE A 295 -1.29 -8.82 -8.98
C PHE A 295 -2.70 -9.12 -9.52
N ALA A 296 -2.83 -9.99 -10.52
CA ALA A 296 -4.14 -10.34 -11.09
C ALA A 296 -5.09 -10.98 -10.05
N VAL A 297 -4.58 -11.84 -9.16
CA VAL A 297 -5.36 -12.49 -8.10
C VAL A 297 -5.69 -11.53 -6.96
N VAL A 298 -4.78 -10.59 -6.65
CA VAL A 298 -5.06 -9.47 -5.72
C VAL A 298 -6.18 -8.59 -6.26
N VAL A 299 -6.13 -8.24 -7.56
CA VAL A 299 -7.21 -7.54 -8.27
C VAL A 299 -8.50 -8.35 -8.14
N CYS A 300 -8.49 -9.66 -8.35
CA CYS A 300 -9.64 -10.57 -8.12
C CYS A 300 -10.09 -10.72 -6.65
N LYS A 301 -9.61 -9.87 -5.73
CA LYS A 301 -10.02 -9.76 -4.31
C LYS A 301 -9.62 -10.95 -3.42
N ALA A 302 -8.59 -11.68 -3.81
CA ALA A 302 -8.09 -12.82 -3.04
C ALA A 302 -6.59 -12.71 -2.70
N PRO A 303 -6.15 -11.68 -1.95
CA PRO A 303 -4.73 -11.45 -1.67
C PRO A 303 -4.05 -12.62 -0.95
N GLY A 304 -4.75 -13.31 -0.04
CA GLY A 304 -4.21 -14.50 0.62
C GLY A 304 -3.99 -15.68 -0.33
N LEU A 305 -4.88 -15.87 -1.31
CA LEU A 305 -4.67 -16.88 -2.36
C LEU A 305 -3.57 -16.46 -3.33
N ALA A 306 -3.43 -15.15 -3.58
CA ALA A 306 -2.38 -14.58 -4.40
C ALA A 306 -1.01 -14.86 -3.79
N ALA A 307 -0.82 -14.52 -2.52
CA ALA A 307 0.42 -14.76 -1.78
C ALA A 307 0.73 -16.26 -1.70
N GLY A 308 -0.25 -17.09 -1.35
CA GLY A 308 -0.08 -18.55 -1.34
C GLY A 308 0.34 -19.09 -2.71
N GLN A 309 -0.27 -18.58 -3.78
CA GLN A 309 0.09 -19.00 -5.14
C GLN A 309 1.50 -18.56 -5.53
N PHE A 310 1.90 -17.31 -5.23
CA PHE A 310 3.24 -16.82 -5.47
C PHE A 310 4.30 -17.64 -4.71
N LEU A 311 4.08 -17.88 -3.42
CA LEU A 311 4.95 -18.72 -2.60
C LEU A 311 5.05 -20.15 -3.14
N THR A 312 3.96 -20.73 -3.65
CA THR A 312 4.00 -22.06 -4.27
C THR A 312 4.77 -22.07 -5.59
N ALA A 313 4.70 -20.98 -6.37
CA ALA A 313 5.48 -20.82 -7.60
C ALA A 313 6.96 -20.62 -7.29
N ALA A 314 7.29 -19.76 -6.34
CA ALA A 314 8.64 -19.54 -5.83
C ALA A 314 9.27 -20.85 -5.31
N ALA A 315 8.55 -21.60 -4.46
CA ALA A 315 9.02 -22.89 -3.97
C ALA A 315 9.26 -23.92 -5.09
N ALA A 316 8.48 -23.87 -6.17
CA ALA A 316 8.70 -24.72 -7.35
C ALA A 316 9.93 -24.29 -8.15
N LEU A 317 10.13 -22.97 -8.35
CA LEU A 317 11.23 -22.39 -9.13
C LEU A 317 12.58 -22.50 -8.43
N LEU A 318 12.61 -22.45 -7.10
CA LEU A 318 13.83 -22.60 -6.29
C LEU A 318 14.28 -24.07 -6.19
N ASN A 319 13.38 -25.04 -6.39
CA ASN A 319 13.72 -26.46 -6.31
C ASN A 319 14.16 -27.02 -7.68
N LEU A 320 15.31 -26.55 -8.17
CA LEU A 320 15.90 -27.00 -9.44
C LEU A 320 16.23 -28.51 -9.46
N GLY A 321 16.53 -29.10 -8.30
CA GLY A 321 16.78 -30.53 -8.14
C GLY A 321 15.60 -31.39 -8.61
N SER A 322 14.37 -31.00 -8.24
CA SER A 322 13.16 -31.71 -8.69
C SER A 322 12.99 -31.72 -10.21
N ILE A 323 13.40 -30.65 -10.90
CA ILE A 323 13.34 -30.57 -12.37
C ILE A 323 14.34 -31.55 -13.00
N TRP A 324 15.55 -31.63 -12.46
CA TRP A 324 16.57 -32.57 -12.93
C TRP A 324 16.13 -34.02 -12.69
N HIS A 325 15.50 -34.30 -11.54
CA HIS A 325 14.91 -35.61 -11.25
C HIS A 325 13.85 -36.00 -12.28
N ILE A 326 12.93 -35.11 -12.64
CA ILE A 326 11.90 -35.38 -13.67
C ILE A 326 12.55 -35.66 -15.04
N ARG A 327 13.53 -34.85 -15.45
CA ARG A 327 14.26 -35.07 -16.72
C ARG A 327 15.00 -36.39 -16.76
N ARG A 328 15.69 -36.73 -15.67
CA ARG A 328 16.39 -38.01 -15.53
C ARG A 328 15.41 -39.17 -15.57
N PHE A 329 14.29 -39.03 -14.86
CA PHE A 329 13.24 -40.05 -14.81
C PHE A 329 12.65 -40.34 -16.19
N ARG A 330 12.30 -39.30 -16.97
CA ARG A 330 11.81 -39.42 -18.35
C ARG A 330 12.84 -40.10 -19.26
N LYS A 331 14.10 -39.66 -19.22
CA LYS A 331 15.18 -40.24 -20.04
C LYS A 331 15.41 -41.73 -19.77
N ILE A 332 15.35 -42.14 -18.50
CA ILE A 332 15.54 -43.55 -18.12
C ILE A 332 14.38 -44.41 -18.63
N GLY A 333 13.13 -43.99 -18.38
CA GLY A 333 11.95 -44.75 -18.84
C GLY A 333 11.86 -44.83 -20.36
N TYR A 334 12.13 -43.72 -21.07
CA TYR A 334 12.14 -43.70 -22.53
C TYR A 334 13.19 -44.65 -23.13
N ARG A 335 14.44 -44.61 -22.63
CA ARG A 335 15.51 -45.50 -23.07
C ARG A 335 15.19 -46.97 -22.81
N ALA A 336 14.64 -47.29 -21.65
CA ALA A 336 14.25 -48.66 -21.28
C ALA A 336 13.11 -49.21 -22.17
N ALA A 337 12.16 -48.35 -22.56
CA ALA A 337 11.09 -48.73 -23.47
C ALA A 337 11.59 -48.99 -24.91
N LEU A 338 12.51 -48.15 -25.42
CA LEU A 338 13.10 -48.32 -26.77
C LEU A 338 14.04 -49.52 -26.87
N SER A 339 14.88 -49.74 -25.86
CA SER A 339 15.84 -50.86 -25.88
C SER A 339 15.13 -52.21 -25.99
N ARG A 340 13.88 -52.33 -25.52
CA ARG A 340 13.07 -53.55 -25.65
C ARG A 340 12.45 -53.70 -27.04
N LYS A 341 12.06 -52.62 -27.71
CA LYS A 341 11.56 -52.67 -29.10
C LYS A 341 12.64 -53.20 -30.07
N ASN A 342 13.92 -52.90 -29.80
CA ASN A 342 15.06 -53.28 -30.63
C ASN A 342 15.63 -54.70 -30.36
N THR A 343 14.87 -55.61 -29.74
CA THR A 343 15.32 -57.01 -29.53
C THR A 343 15.32 -57.77 -30.87
N PRO A 344 16.35 -58.59 -31.22
CA PRO A 344 16.45 -59.22 -32.53
C PRO A 344 15.29 -60.18 -32.77
N GLY A 345 14.51 -59.96 -33.84
CA GLY A 345 13.33 -60.76 -34.19
C GLY A 345 12.02 -59.98 -34.38
N ARG A 346 11.99 -58.67 -34.12
CA ARG A 346 10.80 -57.81 -34.26
C ARG A 346 10.99 -56.60 -35.20
N GLN A 347 11.95 -56.71 -36.12
CA GLN A 347 12.43 -55.62 -37.00
C GLN A 347 11.46 -55.21 -38.12
N GLU A 348 10.42 -56.01 -38.43
CA GLU A 348 9.48 -55.70 -39.51
C GLU A 348 8.48 -54.57 -39.18
N ALA A 349 8.38 -54.14 -37.91
CA ALA A 349 7.47 -53.06 -37.46
C ALA A 349 8.16 -51.70 -37.24
N ALA A 350 9.42 -51.54 -37.66
CA ALA A 350 10.23 -50.36 -37.33
C ALA A 350 10.12 -49.19 -38.33
N ASP A 351 9.42 -49.35 -39.45
CA ASP A 351 9.19 -48.29 -40.46
C ASP A 351 7.95 -47.42 -40.20
N GLU A 352 7.23 -47.64 -39.10
CA GLU A 352 6.08 -46.80 -38.75
C GLU A 352 6.53 -45.47 -38.12
N LYS A 353 6.10 -44.37 -38.75
CA LYS A 353 6.30 -43.00 -38.25
C LYS A 353 5.91 -42.93 -36.77
N PRO A 354 6.74 -42.33 -35.90
CA PRO A 354 6.32 -42.05 -34.53
C PRO A 354 5.01 -41.26 -34.58
N LEU A 355 4.00 -41.75 -33.85
CA LEU A 355 2.75 -41.03 -33.66
C LEU A 355 3.07 -39.60 -33.20
N PRO A 356 2.38 -38.58 -33.72
CA PRO A 356 2.72 -37.18 -33.47
C PRO A 356 2.75 -36.89 -31.97
N GLN A 357 3.61 -35.94 -31.58
CA GLN A 357 3.68 -35.37 -30.23
C GLN A 357 2.26 -35.06 -29.73
N ALA A 358 1.99 -35.31 -28.45
CA ALA A 358 0.69 -35.07 -27.82
C ALA A 358 0.13 -33.73 -28.31
N GLU A 359 -1.10 -33.75 -28.85
CA GLU A 359 -1.72 -32.55 -29.43
C GLU A 359 -1.84 -31.48 -28.34
N GLU A 360 -0.89 -30.53 -28.34
CA GLU A 360 -0.91 -29.42 -27.40
C GLU A 360 -2.09 -28.52 -27.74
N LEU A 361 -2.81 -28.06 -26.71
CA LEU A 361 -3.87 -27.09 -26.92
C LEU A 361 -3.30 -25.80 -27.53
N THR A 362 -3.77 -25.48 -28.73
CA THR A 362 -3.39 -24.24 -29.41
C THR A 362 -3.89 -23.02 -28.62
N PRO A 363 -3.22 -21.85 -28.74
CA PRO A 363 -3.66 -20.63 -28.05
C PRO A 363 -5.10 -20.21 -28.37
N THR A 364 -5.58 -20.51 -29.58
CA THR A 364 -6.96 -20.24 -30.02
C THR A 364 -7.96 -21.16 -29.32
N GLN A 365 -7.68 -22.46 -29.27
CA GLN A 365 -8.50 -23.43 -28.53
C GLN A 365 -8.52 -23.13 -27.03
N LEU A 366 -7.38 -22.74 -26.44
CA LEU A 366 -7.30 -22.35 -25.03
C LEU A 366 -8.13 -21.10 -24.73
N ARG A 367 -8.08 -20.08 -25.59
CA ARG A 367 -8.91 -18.87 -25.44
C ARG A 367 -10.40 -19.18 -25.60
N ALA A 368 -10.76 -20.04 -26.55
CA ALA A 368 -12.14 -20.48 -26.74
C ALA A 368 -12.65 -21.26 -25.53
N GLN A 369 -11.86 -22.18 -24.98
CA GLN A 369 -12.18 -22.90 -23.74
C GLN A 369 -12.39 -21.93 -22.57
N ARG A 370 -11.42 -21.04 -22.32
CA ARG A 370 -11.54 -20.05 -21.24
C ARG A 370 -12.77 -19.15 -21.39
N ARG A 371 -13.18 -18.81 -22.61
CA ARG A 371 -14.44 -18.06 -22.85
C ARG A 371 -15.66 -18.88 -22.47
N ARG A 372 -15.70 -20.18 -22.79
CA ARG A 372 -16.81 -21.08 -22.41
C ARG A 372 -16.90 -21.24 -20.89
N ASP A 373 -15.77 -21.47 -20.22
CA ASP A 373 -15.69 -21.54 -18.76
C ASP A 373 -16.24 -20.28 -18.08
N ILE A 374 -16.14 -19.10 -18.74
CA ILE A 374 -16.71 -17.83 -18.25
C ILE A 374 -18.22 -17.72 -18.49
N THR A 375 -18.75 -18.37 -19.53
CA THR A 375 -20.14 -18.16 -20.01
C THR A 375 -21.12 -19.20 -19.45
N ALA A 376 -20.67 -20.42 -19.18
CA ALA A 376 -21.44 -21.60 -18.77
C ALA A 376 -22.46 -21.37 -17.63
N GLU A 377 -22.11 -20.56 -16.63
CA GLU A 377 -22.95 -20.37 -15.44
C GLU A 377 -23.95 -19.21 -15.54
N THR A 378 -23.81 -18.34 -16.57
CA THR A 378 -24.72 -17.18 -16.74
C THR A 378 -26.16 -17.59 -17.08
N VAL A 379 -26.38 -18.83 -17.52
CA VAL A 379 -27.70 -19.35 -17.93
C VAL A 379 -28.42 -20.09 -16.78
N GLY A 380 -27.70 -20.59 -15.77
CA GLY A 380 -28.28 -21.39 -14.68
C GLY A 380 -28.82 -20.60 -13.47
N GLU A 381 -28.17 -19.49 -13.09
CA GLU A 381 -28.54 -18.74 -11.86
C GLU A 381 -29.62 -17.66 -12.06
N HIS A 382 -29.90 -17.23 -13.29
CA HIS A 382 -30.94 -16.22 -13.53
C HIS A 382 -32.37 -16.71 -13.21
N ALA A 383 -32.56 -18.02 -12.97
CA ALA A 383 -33.87 -18.61 -12.70
C ALA A 383 -34.21 -18.78 -11.20
N GLN A 384 -33.27 -18.57 -10.27
CA GLN A 384 -33.49 -18.87 -8.84
C GLN A 384 -33.08 -17.80 -7.85
N ASP A 385 -32.83 -16.56 -8.29
CA ASP A 385 -32.66 -15.45 -7.36
C ASP A 385 -34.03 -15.00 -6.83
N LYS A 386 -34.52 -15.70 -5.79
CA LYS A 386 -35.57 -15.16 -4.91
C LYS A 386 -35.07 -13.83 -4.36
N PRO A 387 -35.83 -12.72 -4.47
CA PRO A 387 -35.39 -11.42 -3.98
C PRO A 387 -35.44 -11.38 -2.44
N GLY A 388 -34.43 -11.99 -1.82
CA GLY A 388 -34.20 -12.03 -0.37
C GLY A 388 -33.39 -10.84 0.10
N GLY A 389 -34.07 -9.71 0.23
CA GLY A 389 -33.75 -8.55 1.07
C GLY A 389 -32.29 -8.23 1.38
N HIS A 390 -31.72 -7.24 0.69
CA HIS A 390 -30.92 -6.17 1.28
C HIS A 390 -30.99 -4.90 0.40
N GLY A 391 -31.86 -3.96 0.79
CA GLY A 391 -31.59 -2.53 0.61
C GLY A 391 -31.97 -1.85 -0.71
N THR A 392 -33.00 -2.30 -1.44
CA THR A 392 -33.70 -1.45 -2.42
C THR A 392 -34.97 -0.88 -1.78
N ALA A 393 -34.78 0.14 -0.94
CA ALA A 393 -35.88 1.01 -0.55
C ALA A 393 -36.43 1.72 -1.80
N PRO A 394 -37.75 1.99 -1.88
CA PRO A 394 -38.40 2.59 -3.05
C PRO A 394 -37.78 3.95 -3.40
N VAL A 395 -37.62 4.18 -4.70
CA VAL A 395 -36.92 5.33 -5.32
C VAL A 395 -37.48 6.70 -4.87
N SER A 396 -38.72 6.77 -4.39
CA SER A 396 -39.36 8.01 -3.91
C SER A 396 -38.78 8.54 -2.60
N ARG A 397 -38.41 7.69 -1.63
CA ARG A 397 -37.81 8.14 -0.34
C ARG A 397 -36.36 8.65 -0.49
N ARG A 398 -35.67 8.33 -1.58
CA ARG A 398 -34.28 8.77 -1.83
C ARG A 398 -34.14 10.24 -2.22
N ARG A 399 -35.22 10.91 -2.64
CA ARG A 399 -35.17 12.28 -3.18
C ARG A 399 -35.29 13.34 -2.08
N GLU A 400 -36.18 13.12 -1.11
CA GLU A 400 -36.41 14.03 0.04
C GLU A 400 -35.19 14.09 0.98
N ASP A 401 -34.52 12.94 1.21
CA ASP A 401 -33.33 12.86 2.07
C ASP A 401 -32.13 13.68 1.58
N LYS A 402 -32.10 14.03 0.28
CA LYS A 402 -30.97 14.77 -0.32
C LYS A 402 -31.19 16.28 -0.35
N LEU A 403 -32.44 16.74 -0.24
CA LEU A 403 -32.76 18.18 -0.28
C LEU A 403 -32.20 18.90 0.96
N GLY A 404 -32.36 18.32 2.16
CA GLY A 404 -31.82 18.91 3.39
C GLY A 404 -30.30 19.04 3.38
N LEU A 405 -29.59 18.01 2.89
CA LEU A 405 -28.14 18.07 2.68
C LEU A 405 -27.76 19.16 1.67
N LEU A 406 -28.44 19.21 0.53
CA LEU A 406 -28.17 20.21 -0.52
C LEU A 406 -28.33 21.63 0.03
N LEU A 407 -29.40 21.90 0.78
CA LEU A 407 -29.64 23.22 1.37
C LEU A 407 -28.56 23.61 2.38
N VAL A 408 -28.16 22.71 3.30
CA VAL A 408 -27.09 22.99 4.27
C VAL A 408 -25.76 23.23 3.58
N VAL A 409 -25.38 22.37 2.63
CA VAL A 409 -24.11 22.50 1.90
C VAL A 409 -24.11 23.78 1.06
N ALA A 410 -25.21 24.11 0.37
CA ALA A 410 -25.33 25.32 -0.42
C ALA A 410 -25.28 26.59 0.44
N PHE A 411 -25.96 26.59 1.60
CA PHE A 411 -25.90 27.69 2.56
C PHE A 411 -24.47 27.89 3.08
N LEU A 412 -23.84 26.84 3.61
CA LEU A 412 -22.46 26.91 4.12
C LEU A 412 -21.47 27.33 3.03
N ALA A 413 -21.62 26.82 1.81
CA ALA A 413 -20.78 27.24 0.68
C ALA A 413 -20.98 28.72 0.34
N GLY A 414 -22.23 29.21 0.33
CA GLY A 414 -22.53 30.62 0.07
C GLY A 414 -21.91 31.55 1.13
N VAL A 415 -22.07 31.23 2.42
CA VAL A 415 -21.44 32.01 3.50
C VAL A 415 -19.91 31.92 3.41
N SER A 416 -19.35 30.76 3.06
CA SER A 416 -17.91 30.57 2.95
C SER A 416 -17.26 31.33 1.78
N LEU A 417 -17.85 31.24 0.58
CA LEU A 417 -17.39 32.01 -0.58
C LEU A 417 -17.42 33.51 -0.31
N PHE A 418 -18.46 33.99 0.38
CA PHE A 418 -18.58 35.40 0.70
C PHE A 418 -17.61 35.84 1.80
N GLY A 419 -17.42 35.01 2.84
CA GLY A 419 -16.51 35.28 3.95
C GLY A 419 -15.03 35.26 3.54
N PHE A 420 -14.67 34.47 2.53
CA PHE A 420 -13.32 34.37 1.96
C PHE A 420 -13.20 34.98 0.56
N ARG A 421 -14.05 35.97 0.23
CA ARG A 421 -14.11 36.59 -1.10
C ARG A 421 -12.76 37.15 -1.58
N GLU A 422 -11.93 37.61 -0.65
CA GLU A 422 -10.57 38.13 -0.90
C GLU A 422 -9.59 37.05 -1.40
N LEU A 423 -9.83 35.78 -1.05
CA LEU A 423 -8.98 34.65 -1.45
C LEU A 423 -9.37 34.04 -2.80
N LEU A 424 -10.56 34.36 -3.34
CA LEU A 424 -11.11 33.69 -4.54
C LEU A 424 -10.28 33.92 -5.81
N THR A 425 -9.54 35.03 -5.88
CA THR A 425 -8.68 35.38 -7.01
C THR A 425 -7.22 34.97 -6.80
N SER A 426 -6.89 34.43 -5.62
CA SER A 426 -5.51 34.09 -5.26
C SER A 426 -5.11 32.72 -5.83
N PRO A 427 -3.89 32.57 -6.39
CA PRO A 427 -3.41 31.28 -6.89
C PRO A 427 -2.99 30.31 -5.77
N ALA A 428 -2.62 30.84 -4.59
CA ALA A 428 -2.23 30.06 -3.42
C ALA A 428 -2.65 30.76 -2.11
N LEU A 429 -2.52 30.02 -1.00
CA LEU A 429 -2.73 30.52 0.35
C LEU A 429 -1.37 30.81 0.99
N SER A 430 -1.24 31.93 1.71
CA SER A 430 -0.07 32.26 2.52
C SER A 430 -0.47 32.74 3.91
N GLY A 431 0.50 32.86 4.82
CA GLY A 431 0.30 33.38 6.17
C GLY A 431 -0.11 32.30 7.18
N GLY A 432 0.13 32.59 8.47
CA GLY A 432 0.00 31.60 9.53
C GLY A 432 0.83 30.35 9.25
N ALA A 433 0.20 29.17 9.40
CA ALA A 433 0.81 27.88 9.10
C ALA A 433 0.74 27.49 7.60
N ALA A 434 0.06 28.30 6.76
CA ALA A 434 -0.16 27.97 5.36
C ALA A 434 1.06 28.29 4.50
N LEU A 435 1.51 27.27 3.75
CA LEU A 435 2.56 27.38 2.73
C LEU A 435 2.02 26.91 1.37
N PRO A 436 2.50 27.47 0.24
CA PRO A 436 2.20 26.92 -1.08
C PRO A 436 2.84 25.54 -1.25
N ALA A 437 2.29 24.72 -2.15
CA ALA A 437 2.91 23.47 -2.60
C ALA A 437 3.69 23.70 -3.91
N GLY A 438 4.81 22.98 -4.08
CA GLY A 438 5.59 22.99 -5.30
C GLY A 438 4.87 22.40 -6.52
N GLY A 439 5.52 22.46 -7.68
CA GLY A 439 5.03 21.84 -8.91
C GLY A 439 5.00 20.31 -8.82
N LEU A 440 4.35 19.62 -9.78
CA LEU A 440 4.25 18.15 -9.77
C LEU A 440 5.61 17.46 -9.67
N PHE A 441 6.59 17.94 -10.43
CA PHE A 441 7.93 17.34 -10.43
C PHE A 441 8.69 17.62 -9.13
N GLU A 442 8.57 18.83 -8.59
CA GLU A 442 9.17 19.22 -7.31
C GLU A 442 8.60 18.37 -6.16
N VAL A 443 7.27 18.28 -6.04
CA VAL A 443 6.61 17.44 -5.03
C VAL A 443 6.98 15.96 -5.17
N TRP A 444 7.11 15.46 -6.41
CA TRP A 444 7.57 14.09 -6.66
C TRP A 444 8.99 13.85 -6.18
N GLN A 445 9.92 14.76 -6.49
CA GLN A 445 11.31 14.67 -6.04
C GLN A 445 11.40 14.78 -4.51
N GLN A 446 10.72 15.76 -3.92
CA GLN A 446 10.71 15.96 -2.47
C GLN A 446 10.10 14.76 -1.72
N SER A 447 9.09 14.11 -2.28
CA SER A 447 8.48 12.90 -1.69
C SER A 447 9.40 11.68 -1.69
N LEU A 448 10.39 11.63 -2.59
CA LEU A 448 11.34 10.52 -2.73
C LEU A 448 12.70 10.81 -2.11
N SER A 449 13.02 12.08 -1.83
CA SER A 449 14.29 12.53 -1.29
C SER A 449 14.42 12.26 0.21
N PHE A 450 15.63 11.92 0.65
CA PHE A 450 16.04 11.81 2.06
C PHE A 450 16.97 12.96 2.47
N LEU A 451 16.96 14.04 1.68
CA LEU A 451 17.73 15.25 1.87
C LEU A 451 16.77 16.44 2.05
N VAL A 452 17.06 17.30 3.01
CA VAL A 452 16.32 18.55 3.23
C VAL A 452 16.81 19.60 2.22
N SER A 453 15.92 20.09 1.35
CA SER A 453 16.29 21.05 0.31
C SER A 453 16.64 22.42 0.86
N ASP A 454 15.89 22.87 1.86
CA ASP A 454 16.05 24.16 2.54
C ASP A 454 17.09 24.07 3.68
N SER A 455 18.19 23.37 3.41
CA SER A 455 19.28 23.16 4.37
C SER A 455 20.63 23.12 3.68
N LEU A 456 21.69 23.12 4.48
CA LEU A 456 23.07 22.92 4.05
C LEU A 456 23.43 21.44 3.90
N GLY A 457 22.49 20.54 3.59
CA GLY A 457 22.75 19.13 3.35
C GLY A 457 22.28 18.18 4.45
N GLU A 458 21.34 18.63 5.29
CA GLU A 458 20.76 17.80 6.35
C GLU A 458 19.99 16.61 5.77
N ARG A 459 20.04 15.49 6.49
CA ARG A 459 19.37 14.25 6.12
C ARG A 459 18.04 14.11 6.85
N ALA A 460 16.94 14.13 6.12
CA ALA A 460 15.63 13.77 6.64
C ALA A 460 14.74 13.24 5.53
N ALA A 461 13.98 12.18 5.83
CA ALA A 461 12.98 11.68 4.90
C ALA A 461 11.76 12.60 4.86
N ALA A 462 11.04 12.54 3.74
CA ALA A 462 9.76 13.23 3.58
C ALA A 462 8.74 12.87 4.67
N ASP A 463 7.99 13.89 5.12
CA ASP A 463 6.88 13.70 6.05
C ASP A 463 5.70 12.95 5.39
N PRO A 464 4.89 12.20 6.16
CA PRO A 464 3.69 11.51 5.67
C PRO A 464 2.75 12.36 4.82
N PHE A 465 2.67 13.66 5.12
CA PHE A 465 1.81 14.60 4.42
C PHE A 465 2.23 14.82 2.95
N ASN A 466 3.51 14.62 2.62
CA ASN A 466 4.00 14.74 1.23
C ASN A 466 3.33 13.73 0.30
N LEU A 467 2.93 12.55 0.79
CA LEU A 467 2.15 11.60 -0.01
C LEU A 467 0.76 12.15 -0.36
N VAL A 468 0.14 12.89 0.56
CA VAL A 468 -1.15 13.56 0.31
C VAL A 468 -0.96 14.67 -0.72
N LEU A 469 0.08 15.50 -0.57
CA LEU A 469 0.44 16.53 -1.55
C LEU A 469 0.71 15.93 -2.93
N LEU A 470 1.42 14.79 -2.99
CA LEU A 470 1.72 14.11 -4.25
C LEU A 470 0.44 13.62 -4.93
N ILE A 471 -0.48 13.01 -4.18
CA ILE A 471 -1.77 12.57 -4.73
C ILE A 471 -2.57 13.77 -5.26
N LEU A 472 -2.62 14.87 -4.50
CA LEU A 472 -3.31 16.09 -4.93
C LEU A 472 -2.66 16.68 -6.17
N SER A 473 -1.32 16.77 -6.22
CA SER A 473 -0.57 17.30 -7.36
C SER A 473 -0.75 16.47 -8.62
N VAL A 474 -0.76 15.14 -8.52
CA VAL A 474 -1.06 14.24 -9.66
C VAL A 474 -2.49 14.44 -10.15
N LEU A 475 -3.47 14.51 -9.24
CA LEU A 475 -4.88 14.70 -9.59
C LEU A 475 -5.17 16.09 -10.18
N SER A 476 -4.45 17.12 -9.74
CA SER A 476 -4.61 18.51 -10.18
C SER A 476 -3.62 18.92 -11.28
N LEU A 477 -2.86 17.98 -11.84
CA LEU A 477 -1.84 18.23 -12.86
C LEU A 477 -0.86 19.36 -12.47
N GLY A 478 -0.37 19.34 -11.23
CA GLY A 478 0.59 20.31 -10.69
C GLY A 478 0.00 21.50 -9.94
N HIS A 479 -1.34 21.65 -9.89
CA HIS A 479 -2.00 22.78 -9.22
C HIS A 479 -2.40 22.51 -7.75
N ALA A 480 -1.54 21.83 -6.99
CA ALA A 480 -1.87 21.41 -5.62
C ALA A 480 -2.19 22.61 -4.70
N SER A 481 -1.45 23.72 -4.81
CA SER A 481 -1.67 24.96 -4.05
C SER A 481 -3.09 25.51 -4.20
N ALA A 482 -3.62 25.52 -5.43
CA ALA A 482 -4.98 25.97 -5.69
C ALA A 482 -6.01 25.02 -5.06
N VAL A 483 -5.78 23.71 -5.13
CA VAL A 483 -6.66 22.72 -4.48
C VAL A 483 -6.69 22.91 -2.97
N LEU A 484 -5.53 23.12 -2.33
CA LEU A 484 -5.44 23.38 -0.89
C LEU A 484 -6.18 24.66 -0.50
N LEU A 485 -6.03 25.74 -1.27
CA LEU A 485 -6.80 26.97 -1.10
C LEU A 485 -8.30 26.70 -1.16
N TRP A 486 -8.78 25.98 -2.17
CA TRP A 486 -10.21 25.67 -2.30
C TRP A 486 -10.72 24.74 -1.21
N VAL A 487 -9.89 23.83 -0.70
CA VAL A 487 -10.24 22.99 0.45
C VAL A 487 -10.42 23.86 1.71
N MET A 488 -9.58 24.87 1.92
CA MET A 488 -9.71 25.80 3.04
C MET A 488 -10.99 26.66 2.90
N ILE A 489 -11.26 27.19 1.70
CA ILE A 489 -12.48 27.96 1.41
C ILE A 489 -13.73 27.08 1.56
N LEU A 490 -13.68 25.80 1.18
CA LEU A 490 -14.82 24.87 1.24
C LEU A 490 -14.79 23.96 2.48
N ALA A 491 -14.01 24.29 3.51
CA ALA A 491 -13.82 23.42 4.67
C ALA A 491 -15.13 23.09 5.40
N ALA A 492 -15.97 24.10 5.67
CA ALA A 492 -17.27 23.92 6.31
C ALA A 492 -18.26 23.08 5.47
N PRO A 493 -18.54 23.39 4.18
CA PRO A 493 -19.45 22.57 3.38
C PRO A 493 -18.93 21.14 3.12
N LEU A 494 -17.61 20.94 2.95
CA LEU A 494 -17.02 19.61 2.82
C LEU A 494 -17.17 18.80 4.11
N SER A 495 -16.95 19.44 5.27
CA SER A 495 -17.16 18.82 6.59
C SER A 495 -18.62 18.43 6.81
N ALA A 496 -19.58 19.28 6.43
CA ALA A 496 -21.00 18.96 6.49
C ALA A 496 -21.34 17.71 5.66
N LEU A 497 -20.78 17.59 4.45
CA LEU A 497 -21.02 16.46 3.55
C LEU A 497 -20.51 15.13 4.14
N THR A 498 -19.30 15.12 4.71
CA THR A 498 -18.72 13.91 5.30
C THR A 498 -19.44 13.50 6.58
N ALA A 499 -19.77 14.47 7.44
CA ALA A 499 -20.55 14.24 8.65
C ALA A 499 -21.97 13.73 8.35
N TRP A 500 -22.62 14.23 7.29
CA TRP A 500 -23.93 13.73 6.86
C TRP A 500 -23.93 12.24 6.56
N TRP A 501 -22.93 11.77 5.81
CA TRP A 501 -22.79 10.36 5.47
C TRP A 501 -22.49 9.50 6.69
N ALA A 502 -21.64 9.97 7.60
CA ALA A 502 -21.34 9.29 8.85
C ALA A 502 -22.56 9.24 9.79
N ALA A 503 -23.36 10.31 9.87
CA ALA A 503 -24.54 10.42 10.72
C ALA A 503 -25.58 9.31 10.44
N GLY A 504 -25.59 8.76 9.22
CA GLY A 504 -26.41 7.62 8.85
C GLY A 504 -26.10 6.32 9.59
N LEU A 505 -24.96 6.22 10.27
CA LEU A 505 -24.60 5.07 11.13
C LEU A 505 -25.45 4.99 12.40
N TRP A 506 -25.80 6.16 12.95
CA TRP A 506 -26.43 6.30 14.27
C TRP A 506 -27.92 6.62 14.16
N SER A 507 -28.33 7.41 13.16
CA SER A 507 -29.74 7.76 12.95
C SER A 507 -30.19 7.57 11.49
N PRO A 508 -31.35 6.91 11.25
CA PRO A 508 -31.95 6.83 9.93
C PRO A 508 -32.65 8.15 9.51
N ARG A 509 -32.99 9.04 10.46
CA ARG A 509 -33.78 10.25 10.19
C ARG A 509 -32.92 11.36 9.60
N THR A 510 -33.38 11.90 8.47
CA THR A 510 -32.76 13.01 7.70
C THR A 510 -32.49 14.24 8.57
N PHE A 511 -33.46 14.67 9.37
CA PHE A 511 -33.31 15.82 10.26
C PHE A 511 -32.16 15.67 11.27
N HIS A 512 -31.96 14.50 11.89
CA HIS A 512 -30.82 14.28 12.80
C HIS A 512 -29.47 14.35 12.06
N ARG A 513 -29.44 13.94 10.79
CA ARG A 513 -28.23 14.05 9.95
C ARG A 513 -27.94 15.48 9.56
N VAL A 514 -28.98 16.31 9.35
CA VAL A 514 -28.85 17.76 9.08
C VAL A 514 -28.20 18.43 10.28
N ILE A 515 -28.72 18.16 11.48
CA ILE A 515 -28.18 18.69 12.74
C ILE A 515 -26.72 18.25 12.93
N ALA A 516 -26.40 16.97 12.75
CA ALA A 516 -25.04 16.48 12.88
C ALA A 516 -24.07 17.15 11.89
N ALA A 517 -24.49 17.30 10.63
CA ALA A 517 -23.70 17.96 9.60
C ALA A 517 -23.44 19.43 9.92
N ALA A 518 -24.46 20.14 10.42
CA ALA A 518 -24.34 21.55 10.80
C ALA A 518 -23.44 21.74 12.03
N ILE A 519 -23.61 20.94 13.09
CA ILE A 519 -22.75 21.00 14.30
C ILE A 519 -21.29 20.71 13.94
N TRP A 520 -21.05 19.70 13.10
CA TRP A 520 -19.69 19.33 12.69
C TRP A 520 -19.04 20.45 11.87
N ALA A 521 -19.75 21.00 10.88
CA ALA A 521 -19.23 22.05 10.01
C ALA A 521 -19.03 23.40 10.71
N LEU A 522 -19.68 23.61 11.86
CA LEU A 522 -19.61 24.85 12.65
C LEU A 522 -18.87 24.64 13.97
N LEU A 523 -18.04 23.60 14.07
CA LEU A 523 -17.25 23.34 15.26
C LEU A 523 -16.16 24.43 15.41
N PRO A 524 -16.00 25.06 16.60
CA PRO A 524 -15.01 26.12 16.78
C PRO A 524 -13.59 25.69 16.38
N GLY A 525 -13.20 24.45 16.72
CA GLY A 525 -11.90 23.89 16.34
C GLY A 525 -11.60 23.88 14.84
N LEU A 526 -12.63 23.70 13.98
CA LEU A 526 -12.45 23.77 12.52
C LEU A 526 -12.13 25.21 12.10
N HIS A 527 -12.90 26.17 12.59
CA HIS A 527 -12.73 27.58 12.24
C HIS A 527 -11.40 28.15 12.75
N THR A 528 -10.91 27.68 13.90
CA THR A 528 -9.56 28.02 14.37
C THR A 528 -8.48 27.51 13.43
N ALA A 529 -8.59 26.25 12.98
CA ALA A 529 -7.62 25.68 12.07
C ALA A 529 -7.64 26.38 10.70
N VAL A 530 -8.83 26.73 10.19
CA VAL A 530 -8.97 27.50 8.95
C VAL A 530 -8.37 28.90 9.09
N GLY A 531 -8.69 29.63 10.17
CA GLY A 531 -8.18 30.98 10.39
C GLY A 531 -6.67 31.07 10.57
N GLN A 532 -6.04 30.04 11.13
CA GLN A 532 -4.58 29.95 11.31
C GLN A 532 -3.84 29.33 10.12
N GLY A 533 -4.54 28.90 9.05
CA GLY A 533 -3.91 28.31 7.88
C GLY A 533 -3.42 26.87 8.07
N ARG A 534 -3.91 26.16 9.08
CA ARG A 534 -3.47 24.78 9.40
C ARG A 534 -4.15 23.75 8.50
N ILE A 535 -3.59 23.55 7.30
CA ILE A 535 -4.16 22.71 6.23
C ILE A 535 -4.34 21.25 6.67
N GLY A 536 -3.35 20.67 7.35
CA GLY A 536 -3.40 19.28 7.84
C GLY A 536 -4.58 19.00 8.77
N PRO A 537 -4.73 19.74 9.89
CA PRO A 537 -5.88 19.65 10.79
C PRO A 537 -7.25 19.84 10.10
N VAL A 538 -7.35 20.74 9.11
CA VAL A 538 -8.59 20.94 8.33
C VAL A 538 -8.93 19.70 7.50
N LEU A 539 -7.96 19.14 6.77
CA LEU A 539 -8.14 17.89 6.01
C LEU A 539 -8.52 16.72 6.92
N ALA A 540 -7.87 16.59 8.06
CA ALA A 540 -8.20 15.57 9.06
C ALA A 540 -9.65 15.72 9.53
N HIS A 541 -10.10 16.93 9.88
CA HIS A 541 -11.48 17.20 10.30
C HIS A 541 -12.51 16.86 9.21
N ILE A 542 -12.23 17.16 7.94
CA ILE A 542 -13.11 16.79 6.82
C ILE A 542 -13.20 15.27 6.67
N LEU A 543 -12.08 14.54 6.76
CA LEU A 543 -11.99 13.11 6.45
C LEU A 543 -12.39 12.19 7.63
N LEU A 544 -12.31 12.67 8.88
CA LEU A 544 -12.53 11.85 10.08
C LEU A 544 -13.92 11.16 10.11
N PRO A 545 -15.05 11.83 9.78
CA PRO A 545 -16.35 11.16 9.73
C PRO A 545 -16.40 10.03 8.67
N LEU A 546 -15.75 10.23 7.52
CA LEU A 546 -15.66 9.22 6.46
C LEU A 546 -14.81 8.02 6.89
N ALA A 547 -13.70 8.24 7.58
CA ALA A 547 -12.85 7.19 8.11
C ALA A 547 -13.62 6.31 9.13
N VAL A 548 -14.42 6.93 10.01
CA VAL A 548 -15.30 6.21 10.95
C VAL A 548 -16.38 5.42 10.20
N LEU A 549 -17.03 6.03 9.19
CA LEU A 549 -18.03 5.36 8.35
C LEU A 549 -17.46 4.13 7.64
N ALA A 550 -16.29 4.26 7.03
CA ALA A 550 -15.61 3.16 6.33
C ALA A 550 -15.22 2.06 7.32
N THR A 551 -14.68 2.42 8.48
CA THR A 551 -14.29 1.47 9.55
C THR A 551 -15.49 0.68 10.06
N VAL A 552 -16.60 1.34 10.37
CA VAL A 552 -17.82 0.67 10.83
C VAL A 552 -18.40 -0.23 9.74
N LYS A 553 -18.39 0.22 8.48
CA LYS A 553 -18.80 -0.62 7.34
C LYS A 553 -17.90 -1.84 7.18
N ALA A 554 -16.58 -1.70 7.33
CA ALA A 554 -15.63 -2.80 7.27
C ALA A 554 -15.90 -3.87 8.33
N VAL A 555 -16.15 -3.45 9.58
CA VAL A 555 -16.48 -4.35 10.69
C VAL A 555 -17.83 -5.04 10.46
N ARG A 556 -18.85 -4.31 9.97
CA ARG A 556 -20.20 -4.87 9.72
C ARG A 556 -20.26 -5.80 8.50
N ALA A 557 -19.55 -5.48 7.42
CA ALA A 557 -19.62 -6.20 6.15
C ALA A 557 -19.03 -7.62 6.21
N ARG A 558 -18.26 -7.96 7.24
CA ARG A 558 -17.72 -9.31 7.43
C ARG A 558 -18.77 -10.36 7.82
N ARG A 559 -20.01 -9.97 8.08
CA ARG A 559 -21.14 -10.92 8.16
C ARG A 559 -21.47 -11.55 6.80
N GLY A 560 -20.93 -11.04 5.68
CA GLY A 560 -20.89 -11.71 4.37
C GLY A 560 -19.43 -11.87 3.87
N LEU A 561 -19.05 -13.06 3.40
CA LEU A 561 -17.64 -13.49 3.31
C LEU A 561 -16.71 -12.72 2.33
N SER A 562 -17.19 -11.84 1.45
CA SER A 562 -16.33 -11.19 0.42
C SER A 562 -16.35 -9.66 0.37
N VAL A 563 -17.40 -8.98 0.86
CA VAL A 563 -17.54 -7.51 0.75
C VAL A 563 -16.77 -6.75 1.84
N GLY A 564 -16.43 -7.40 2.96
CA GLY A 564 -15.80 -6.74 4.10
C GLY A 564 -14.36 -6.27 3.90
N ARG A 565 -13.59 -6.89 2.99
CA ARG A 565 -12.17 -6.53 2.78
C ARG A 565 -11.99 -5.24 1.98
N GLU A 566 -12.89 -4.96 1.04
CA GLU A 566 -12.86 -3.72 0.23
C GLU A 566 -13.09 -2.51 1.13
N ALA A 567 -14.15 -2.57 1.95
CA ALA A 567 -14.44 -1.54 2.94
C ALA A 567 -13.31 -1.40 3.98
N ALA A 568 -12.67 -2.50 4.38
CA ALA A 568 -11.52 -2.46 5.29
C ALA A 568 -10.30 -1.78 4.68
N ALA A 569 -9.97 -2.09 3.43
CA ALA A 569 -8.85 -1.46 2.75
C ALA A 569 -9.12 0.04 2.49
N ALA A 570 -10.34 0.40 2.10
CA ALA A 570 -10.76 1.79 1.99
C ALA A 570 -10.69 2.52 3.35
N ALA A 571 -11.11 1.88 4.44
CA ALA A 571 -10.99 2.44 5.78
C ALA A 571 -9.52 2.65 6.19
N ALA A 572 -8.65 1.68 5.88
CA ALA A 572 -7.22 1.76 6.19
C ALA A 572 -6.52 2.90 5.43
N LEU A 573 -6.83 3.08 4.14
CA LEU A 573 -6.31 4.18 3.33
C LEU A 573 -6.86 5.55 3.80
N LEU A 574 -8.14 5.63 4.18
CA LEU A 574 -8.70 6.86 4.75
C LEU A 574 -8.06 7.21 6.10
N LEU A 575 -7.81 6.22 6.96
CA LEU A 575 -7.10 6.44 8.22
C LEU A 575 -5.64 6.87 7.99
N ALA A 576 -4.97 6.32 6.97
CA ALA A 576 -3.64 6.78 6.57
C ALA A 576 -3.66 8.25 6.10
N ALA A 577 -4.65 8.65 5.30
CA ALA A 577 -4.79 10.05 4.91
C ALA A 577 -5.09 10.99 6.09
N VAL A 578 -5.96 10.58 7.02
CA VAL A 578 -6.27 11.34 8.24
C VAL A 578 -5.05 11.52 9.13
N THR A 579 -4.28 10.45 9.35
CA THR A 579 -3.09 10.47 10.21
C THR A 579 -1.91 11.16 9.54
N ALA A 580 -1.76 11.07 8.22
CA ALA A 580 -0.77 11.86 7.48
C ALA A 580 -1.08 13.37 7.54
N ALA A 581 -2.36 13.76 7.52
CA ALA A 581 -2.78 15.15 7.66
C ALA A 581 -2.70 15.66 9.12
N ALA A 582 -2.91 14.79 10.10
CA ALA A 582 -2.77 15.12 11.52
C ALA A 582 -2.03 13.98 12.26
N PRO A 583 -0.69 14.02 12.31
CA PRO A 583 0.15 12.99 12.93
C PRO A 583 -0.25 12.64 14.37
N ILE A 584 -0.68 13.64 15.15
CA ILE A 584 -1.23 13.49 16.50
C ILE A 584 -2.39 12.45 16.60
N LEU A 585 -3.08 12.13 15.51
CA LEU A 585 -4.13 11.11 15.52
C LEU A 585 -3.61 9.68 15.35
N LEU A 586 -2.33 9.47 15.00
CA LEU A 586 -1.77 8.14 14.75
C LEU A 586 -1.87 7.23 15.98
N VAL A 587 -1.39 7.71 17.13
CA VAL A 587 -1.40 6.96 18.39
C VAL A 587 -2.82 6.55 18.80
N PRO A 588 -3.82 7.46 18.91
CA PRO A 588 -5.18 7.07 19.28
C PRO A 588 -5.86 6.18 18.23
N VAL A 589 -5.55 6.32 16.93
CA VAL A 589 -6.08 5.43 15.89
C VAL A 589 -5.53 4.02 16.02
N VAL A 590 -4.21 3.87 16.22
CA VAL A 590 -3.56 2.56 16.40
C VAL A 590 -4.08 1.89 17.67
N LEU A 591 -4.07 2.58 18.81
CA LEU A 591 -4.58 2.07 20.07
C LEU A 591 -6.07 1.72 19.98
N GLY A 592 -6.88 2.59 19.37
CA GLY A 592 -8.30 2.36 19.14
C GLY A 592 -8.56 1.11 18.30
N CYS A 593 -7.78 0.90 17.22
CA CYS A 593 -7.86 -0.31 16.39
C CYS A 593 -7.46 -1.56 17.17
N VAL A 594 -6.38 -1.53 17.94
CA VAL A 594 -5.89 -2.66 18.74
C VAL A 594 -6.89 -3.03 19.83
N ILE A 595 -7.33 -2.05 20.64
CA ILE A 595 -8.30 -2.26 21.72
C ILE A 595 -9.61 -2.81 21.14
N ALA A 596 -10.13 -2.21 20.07
CA ALA A 596 -11.34 -2.70 19.42
C ALA A 596 -11.13 -4.11 18.80
N ALA A 597 -9.96 -4.43 18.25
CA ALA A 597 -9.66 -5.76 17.75
C ALA A 597 -9.68 -6.82 18.86
N LEU A 598 -9.13 -6.49 20.04
CA LEU A 598 -9.11 -7.33 21.23
C LEU A 598 -10.54 -7.52 21.78
N LEU A 599 -11.30 -6.44 21.95
CA LEU A 599 -12.67 -6.48 22.47
C LEU A 599 -13.65 -7.24 21.55
N LEU A 600 -13.52 -7.08 20.23
CA LEU A 600 -14.36 -7.79 19.26
C LEU A 600 -13.86 -9.21 18.94
N GLY A 601 -12.70 -9.62 19.47
CA GLY A 601 -12.11 -10.95 19.30
C GLY A 601 -12.04 -11.40 17.84
N ARG A 602 -12.66 -12.55 17.52
CA ARG A 602 -12.67 -13.10 16.14
C ARG A 602 -13.30 -12.13 15.13
N SER A 603 -14.29 -11.34 15.55
CA SER A 603 -14.96 -10.35 14.70
C SER A 603 -14.07 -9.15 14.40
N GLY A 604 -13.19 -8.80 15.36
CA GLY A 604 -12.27 -7.66 15.29
C GLY A 604 -11.00 -7.87 14.47
N ARG A 605 -10.75 -9.08 13.91
CA ARG A 605 -9.48 -9.37 13.20
C ARG A 605 -9.14 -8.39 12.06
N VAL A 606 -10.15 -7.81 11.41
CA VAL A 606 -9.97 -6.82 10.34
C VAL A 606 -9.31 -5.54 10.86
N LEU A 607 -9.59 -5.16 12.11
CA LEU A 607 -9.05 -3.95 12.75
C LEU A 607 -7.53 -4.00 12.94
N TRP A 608 -6.92 -5.18 13.01
CA TRP A 608 -5.45 -5.32 12.99
C TRP A 608 -4.83 -4.88 11.66
N LEU A 609 -5.59 -4.87 10.57
CA LEU A 609 -5.10 -4.48 9.24
C LEU A 609 -5.27 -2.99 8.96
N LEU A 610 -6.15 -2.30 9.70
CA LEU A 610 -6.48 -0.89 9.50
C LEU A 610 -5.30 0.06 9.72
N PRO A 611 -4.47 -0.08 10.77
CA PRO A 611 -3.36 0.84 11.00
C PRO A 611 -2.16 0.62 10.08
N ILE A 612 -2.10 -0.50 9.33
CA ILE A 612 -0.91 -0.88 8.56
C ILE A 612 -0.53 0.20 7.52
N PRO A 613 -1.44 0.72 6.66
CA PRO A 613 -1.05 1.75 5.70
C PRO A 613 -0.56 3.04 6.36
N ALA A 614 -1.16 3.44 7.48
CA ALA A 614 -0.72 4.61 8.25
C ALA A 614 0.71 4.39 8.77
N LEU A 615 0.96 3.30 9.49
CA LEU A 615 2.28 2.98 10.04
C LEU A 615 3.37 2.89 8.97
N VAL A 616 3.04 2.37 7.78
CA VAL A 616 3.98 2.24 6.67
C VAL A 616 4.32 3.60 6.07
N VAL A 617 3.35 4.50 5.89
CA VAL A 617 3.60 5.86 5.39
C VAL A 617 4.45 6.69 6.36
N PHE A 618 4.32 6.45 7.67
CA PHE A 618 5.19 7.04 8.69
C PHE A 618 6.59 6.42 8.75
N GLY A 619 6.83 5.28 8.08
CA GLY A 619 8.09 4.56 8.10
C GLY A 619 9.33 5.40 7.78
N PRO A 620 9.37 6.13 6.64
CA PRO A 620 10.53 6.98 6.29
C PRO A 620 10.87 8.00 7.37
N MET A 621 9.88 8.77 7.84
CA MET A 621 10.04 9.80 8.87
C MET A 621 10.46 9.22 10.23
N VAL A 622 9.85 8.11 10.67
CA VAL A 622 10.22 7.44 11.92
C VAL A 622 11.64 6.88 11.85
N ILE A 623 12.05 6.37 10.69
CA ILE A 623 13.42 5.87 10.51
C ILE A 623 14.41 7.04 10.52
N SER A 624 14.12 8.15 9.85
CA SER A 624 15.02 9.31 9.86
C SER A 624 15.13 9.98 11.23
N THR A 625 14.04 10.09 11.99
CA THR A 625 14.09 10.63 13.37
C THR A 625 14.93 9.74 14.29
N VAL A 626 14.79 8.41 14.19
CA VAL A 626 15.59 7.47 14.99
C VAL A 626 17.05 7.46 14.56
N ASP A 627 17.35 7.57 13.26
CA ASP A 627 18.71 7.65 12.73
C ASP A 627 19.46 8.91 13.21
N ARG A 628 18.73 10.03 13.38
CA ARG A 628 19.26 11.29 13.91
C ARG A 628 19.33 11.34 15.44
N GLY A 629 18.65 10.43 16.14
CA GLY A 629 18.54 10.48 17.61
C GLY A 629 17.51 11.50 18.13
N GLY A 630 16.71 12.09 17.24
CA GLY A 630 15.70 13.08 17.57
C GLY A 630 14.51 12.53 18.37
N ASN A 631 13.70 13.44 18.91
CA ASN A 631 12.58 13.08 19.78
C ASN A 631 11.38 12.52 18.98
N LEU A 632 11.26 11.19 18.95
CA LEU A 632 10.18 10.49 18.23
C LEU A 632 8.77 10.95 18.67
N LEU A 633 8.57 11.28 19.95
CA LEU A 633 7.25 11.72 20.44
C LEU A 633 6.89 13.07 19.82
N ALA A 634 7.82 14.02 19.84
CA ALA A 634 7.65 15.33 19.23
C ALA A 634 7.35 15.18 17.73
N ALA A 635 8.11 14.36 17.01
CA ALA A 635 7.89 14.14 15.58
C ALA A 635 6.50 13.56 15.26
N LEU A 636 5.99 12.65 16.08
CA LEU A 636 4.64 12.09 15.90
C LEU A 636 3.50 13.05 16.30
N LEU A 637 3.81 14.12 17.03
CA LEU A 637 2.85 15.12 17.50
C LEU A 637 2.89 16.42 16.68
N SER A 638 4.00 16.69 15.99
CA SER A 638 4.16 17.84 15.10
C SER A 638 3.14 17.81 13.97
N GLU A 639 2.73 19.00 13.54
CA GLU A 639 1.78 19.16 12.45
C GLU A 639 2.49 19.51 11.14
N PRO A 640 1.90 19.16 9.98
CA PRO A 640 2.49 19.54 8.70
C PRO A 640 2.33 21.05 8.44
N GLY A 641 3.40 21.69 7.98
CA GLY A 641 3.44 23.11 7.63
C GLY A 641 4.39 23.90 8.52
N ARG A 642 4.28 25.23 8.52
CA ARG A 642 5.06 26.09 9.41
C ARG A 642 4.53 25.97 10.84
N LEU A 643 5.43 25.73 11.79
CA LEU A 643 5.10 25.77 13.21
C LEU A 643 4.71 27.18 13.65
N LEU A 644 3.63 27.28 14.41
CA LEU A 644 3.13 28.55 14.94
C LEU A 644 3.42 28.66 16.43
N PRO A 645 4.15 29.70 16.87
CA PRO A 645 4.40 29.93 18.29
C PRO A 645 3.10 30.25 19.03
N THR A 646 3.10 30.06 20.36
CA THR A 646 1.93 30.33 21.21
C THR A 646 1.59 31.82 21.26
N SER A 647 2.57 32.69 21.04
CA SER A 647 2.38 34.13 20.86
C SER A 647 1.51 34.48 19.64
N GLU A 648 1.65 33.76 18.53
CA GLU A 648 0.83 33.96 17.31
C GLU A 648 -0.49 33.16 17.34
N ALA A 649 -0.43 31.88 17.71
CA ALA A 649 -1.60 30.99 17.63
C ALA A 649 -2.47 30.96 18.88
N GLY A 650 -1.93 31.37 20.04
CA GLY A 650 -2.57 31.19 21.34
C GLY A 650 -2.28 29.84 22.01
N ALA A 651 -2.41 29.82 23.34
CA ALA A 651 -2.19 28.62 24.14
C ALA A 651 -3.26 27.53 23.90
N PRO A 652 -2.93 26.23 24.10
CA PRO A 652 -3.90 25.14 23.97
C PRO A 652 -5.05 25.26 24.98
N ALA A 653 -6.27 24.90 24.56
CA ALA A 653 -7.47 24.98 25.39
C ALA A 653 -7.41 24.10 26.65
N ALA A 654 -7.99 24.58 27.74
CA ALA A 654 -8.22 23.78 28.94
C ALA A 654 -9.19 22.61 28.67
N ILE A 655 -9.09 21.52 29.43
CA ILE A 655 -9.88 20.27 29.22
C ILE A 655 -11.40 20.53 29.12
N TRP A 656 -11.94 21.43 29.96
CA TRP A 656 -13.37 21.76 29.93
C TRP A 656 -13.76 22.58 28.69
N GLN A 657 -12.87 23.39 28.14
CA GLN A 657 -13.09 24.13 26.89
C GLN A 657 -13.02 23.19 25.68
N GLN A 658 -12.13 22.19 25.72
CA GLN A 658 -12.05 21.12 24.73
C GLN A 658 -13.36 20.32 24.64
N LEU A 659 -13.99 20.02 25.79
CA LEU A 659 -15.32 19.38 25.86
C LEU A 659 -16.43 20.20 25.18
N LEU A 660 -16.26 21.52 25.10
CA LEU A 660 -17.19 22.43 24.41
C LEU A 660 -16.84 22.63 22.92
N GLY A 661 -15.76 22.02 22.43
CA GLY A 661 -15.35 22.07 21.03
C GLY A 661 -14.28 23.11 20.69
N PHE A 662 -13.67 23.76 21.69
CA PHE A 662 -12.60 24.74 21.52
C PHE A 662 -11.21 24.08 21.59
N SER A 663 -10.32 24.44 20.66
CA SER A 663 -8.93 23.95 20.59
C SER A 663 -7.93 24.88 21.26
N HIS A 664 -8.23 26.18 21.31
CA HIS A 664 -7.37 27.22 21.88
C HIS A 664 -8.01 27.83 23.13
N TYR A 665 -7.16 28.28 24.05
CA TYR A 665 -7.57 28.93 25.28
C TYR A 665 -8.28 30.26 24.98
N PHE A 666 -9.38 30.49 25.70
CA PHE A 666 -10.02 31.79 25.80
C PHE A 666 -10.24 32.14 27.28
N THR A 667 -10.23 33.43 27.60
CA THR A 667 -10.46 33.91 28.97
C THR A 667 -11.97 33.92 29.28
N PRO A 668 -12.47 33.11 30.23
CA PRO A 668 -13.92 33.01 30.49
C PRO A 668 -14.56 34.27 31.10
N ARG A 669 -13.74 35.16 31.66
CA ARG A 669 -14.20 36.39 32.32
C ARG A 669 -14.33 37.56 31.35
N GLU A 670 -13.71 37.48 30.18
CA GLU A 670 -13.75 38.58 29.20
C GLU A 670 -15.07 38.63 28.43
N GLY A 671 -15.37 39.80 27.88
CA GLY A 671 -16.43 40.01 26.90
C GLY A 671 -16.07 39.46 25.51
N LEU A 672 -16.96 39.65 24.54
CA LEU A 672 -16.67 39.22 23.17
C LEU A 672 -15.64 40.16 22.52
N PRO A 673 -14.50 39.65 22.03
CA PRO A 673 -13.48 40.46 21.37
C PRO A 673 -14.07 41.28 20.21
N GLY A 674 -13.67 42.55 20.12
CA GLY A 674 -14.10 43.47 19.06
C GLY A 674 -15.45 44.17 19.30
N THR A 675 -16.16 43.92 20.40
CA THR A 675 -17.47 44.57 20.71
C THR A 675 -17.36 45.90 21.47
N GLY A 676 -16.17 46.26 21.98
CA GLY A 676 -15.94 47.54 22.65
C GLY A 676 -15.69 48.68 21.65
N GLY A 677 -16.45 49.78 21.79
CA GLY A 677 -16.21 51.12 21.21
C GLY A 677 -15.80 51.19 19.73
N ASP A 678 -14.51 50.98 19.46
CA ASP A 678 -13.84 51.13 18.17
C ASP A 678 -13.53 49.78 17.46
N GLY A 679 -14.09 48.66 17.95
CA GLY A 679 -13.77 47.32 17.47
C GLY A 679 -14.55 46.82 16.24
N ASN A 680 -14.04 45.75 15.62
CA ASN A 680 -14.59 45.10 14.42
C ASN A 680 -16.01 44.51 14.59
N LEU A 681 -16.61 44.55 15.77
CA LEU A 681 -18.00 44.15 16.02
C LEU A 681 -18.82 45.29 16.63
N ALA A 682 -18.48 46.56 16.37
CA ALA A 682 -19.18 47.74 16.91
C ALA A 682 -20.69 47.83 16.58
N TRP A 683 -21.21 47.00 15.66
CA TRP A 683 -22.64 46.87 15.37
C TRP A 683 -23.40 45.96 16.36
N LEU A 684 -22.68 45.14 17.13
CA LEU A 684 -23.24 44.33 18.20
C LEU A 684 -23.53 45.20 19.43
N PRO A 685 -24.54 44.85 20.24
CA PRO A 685 -24.83 45.55 21.49
C PRO A 685 -23.56 45.64 22.37
N PRO A 686 -23.19 46.84 22.88
CA PRO A 686 -21.95 47.04 23.66
C PRO A 686 -21.94 46.21 24.94
N GLU A 687 -23.11 45.81 25.44
CA GLU A 687 -23.25 44.92 26.60
C GLU A 687 -22.59 43.56 26.35
N LEU A 688 -22.42 43.14 25.09
CA LEU A 688 -21.70 41.91 24.73
C LEU A 688 -20.18 42.01 24.97
N GLY A 689 -19.67 43.21 25.20
CA GLY A 689 -18.30 43.48 25.66
C GLY A 689 -18.13 43.38 27.17
N ASP A 690 -19.23 43.20 27.92
CA ASP A 690 -19.19 43.03 29.38
C ASP A 690 -18.58 41.68 29.78
N ASP A 691 -18.19 41.58 31.05
CA ASP A 691 -17.59 40.37 31.61
C ASP A 691 -18.47 39.11 31.39
N PHE A 692 -17.80 37.98 31.14
CA PHE A 692 -18.34 36.62 31.00
C PHE A 692 -19.13 36.30 29.73
N TRP A 693 -19.24 37.20 28.74
CA TRP A 693 -19.90 36.85 27.49
C TRP A 693 -19.17 35.77 26.68
N SER A 694 -17.84 35.70 26.77
CA SER A 694 -17.06 34.60 26.18
C SER A 694 -17.51 33.23 26.72
N LEU A 695 -17.68 33.12 28.05
CA LEU A 695 -18.18 31.91 28.71
C LEU A 695 -19.63 31.60 28.31
N ARG A 696 -20.51 32.60 28.28
CA ARG A 696 -21.93 32.42 27.90
C ARG A 696 -22.04 31.87 26.48
N MET A 697 -21.26 32.41 25.54
CA MET A 697 -21.23 31.92 24.16
C MET A 697 -20.61 30.52 24.08
N ALA A 698 -19.49 30.26 24.76
CA ALA A 698 -18.89 28.93 24.78
C ALA A 698 -19.85 27.86 25.31
N LEU A 699 -20.61 28.16 26.38
CA LEU A 699 -21.64 27.28 26.91
C LEU A 699 -22.79 27.11 25.93
N LEU A 700 -23.26 28.18 25.28
CA LEU A 700 -24.33 28.10 24.28
C LEU A 700 -23.95 27.19 23.11
N LEU A 701 -22.69 27.25 22.66
CA LEU A 701 -22.20 26.48 21.51
C LEU A 701 -22.00 25.00 21.86
N GLY A 702 -21.30 24.68 22.95
CA GLY A 702 -20.86 23.32 23.26
C GLY A 702 -21.73 22.56 24.27
N ALA A 703 -22.32 23.25 25.25
CA ALA A 703 -22.96 22.59 26.40
C ALA A 703 -24.21 21.79 26.02
N PRO A 704 -25.09 22.23 25.09
CA PRO A 704 -26.24 21.43 24.68
C PRO A 704 -25.85 20.03 24.20
N LEU A 705 -24.84 19.93 23.32
CA LEU A 705 -24.36 18.65 22.81
C LEU A 705 -23.78 17.78 23.93
N LEU A 706 -22.96 18.36 24.80
CA LEU A 706 -22.33 17.68 25.93
C LEU A 706 -23.39 17.11 26.90
N VAL A 707 -24.36 17.92 27.29
CA VAL A 707 -25.45 17.51 28.20
C VAL A 707 -26.27 16.39 27.57
N ILE A 708 -26.63 16.49 26.29
CA ILE A 708 -27.37 15.44 25.58
C ILE A 708 -26.54 14.13 25.53
N ALA A 709 -25.23 14.22 25.27
CA ALA A 709 -24.35 13.05 25.25
C ALA A 709 -24.20 12.39 26.64
N LEU A 710 -24.10 13.18 27.71
CA LEU A 710 -24.04 12.69 29.09
C LEU A 710 -25.37 12.02 29.51
N LEU A 711 -26.50 12.63 29.18
CA LEU A 711 -27.81 12.02 29.42
C LEU A 711 -27.99 10.73 28.61
N ALA A 712 -27.40 10.64 27.41
CA ALA A 712 -27.38 9.41 26.61
C ALA A 712 -26.69 8.25 27.35
N LEU A 713 -25.56 8.52 28.01
CA LEU A 713 -24.81 7.52 28.79
C LEU A 713 -25.65 6.93 29.93
N LEU A 714 -26.49 7.77 30.56
CA LEU A 714 -27.31 7.38 31.71
C LEU A 714 -28.63 6.70 31.30
N ALA A 715 -29.26 7.15 30.21
CA ALA A 715 -30.67 6.83 29.92
C ALA A 715 -30.89 5.73 28.86
N VAL A 716 -29.91 5.41 28.00
CA VAL A 716 -30.17 4.67 26.74
C VAL A 716 -29.96 3.15 26.86
N GLY A 717 -30.91 2.36 26.35
CA GLY A 717 -30.84 0.88 26.30
C GLY A 717 -29.75 0.30 25.39
N ARG A 718 -29.22 1.09 24.43
CA ARG A 718 -28.03 0.76 23.61
C ARG A 718 -26.72 1.09 24.32
N ARG A 719 -26.54 0.58 25.54
CA ARG A 719 -25.41 0.89 26.43
C ARG A 719 -24.04 0.68 25.77
N GLY A 720 -23.88 -0.34 24.92
CA GLY A 720 -22.59 -0.68 24.30
C GLY A 720 -21.98 0.46 23.48
N LEU A 721 -22.72 1.06 22.53
CA LEU A 721 -22.18 2.10 21.65
C LEU A 721 -21.89 3.40 22.41
N VAL A 722 -22.83 3.82 23.25
CA VAL A 722 -22.72 5.08 23.99
C VAL A 722 -21.59 4.98 25.02
N LEU A 723 -21.44 3.84 25.70
CA LEU A 723 -20.33 3.59 26.62
C LEU A 723 -18.98 3.52 25.90
N THR A 724 -18.90 2.90 24.72
CA THR A 724 -17.66 2.93 23.93
C THR A 724 -17.31 4.35 23.49
N ALA A 725 -18.29 5.16 23.05
CA ALA A 725 -18.07 6.55 22.67
C ALA A 725 -17.60 7.41 23.87
N GLY A 726 -18.21 7.21 25.04
CA GLY A 726 -17.81 7.89 26.27
C GLY A 726 -16.39 7.53 26.72
N LEU A 727 -16.04 6.23 26.71
CA LEU A 727 -14.69 5.78 27.06
C LEU A 727 -13.64 6.28 26.06
N THR A 728 -13.95 6.27 24.76
CA THR A 728 -13.04 6.85 23.75
C THR A 728 -12.88 8.35 23.94
N SER A 729 -13.95 9.08 24.26
CA SER A 729 -13.87 10.51 24.59
C SER A 729 -12.98 10.77 25.81
N CYS A 730 -13.13 10.00 26.90
CA CYS A 730 -12.27 10.12 28.07
C CYS A 730 -10.79 9.83 27.74
N GLY A 731 -10.52 8.79 26.94
CA GLY A 731 -9.17 8.46 26.48
C GLY A 731 -8.55 9.56 25.63
N LEU A 732 -9.34 10.17 24.72
CA LEU A 732 -8.89 11.28 23.89
C LEU A 732 -8.62 12.55 24.70
N LEU A 733 -9.41 12.85 25.74
CA LEU A 733 -9.12 13.96 26.67
C LEU A 733 -7.85 13.74 27.48
N GLY A 734 -7.63 12.51 27.97
CA GLY A 734 -6.39 12.17 28.65
C GLY A 734 -5.17 12.31 27.73
N TYR A 735 -5.32 11.85 26.48
CA TYR A 735 -4.29 12.01 25.46
C TYR A 735 -4.04 13.48 25.08
N SER A 736 -5.08 14.30 24.91
CA SER A 736 -4.91 15.73 24.59
C SER A 736 -4.24 16.49 25.73
N ALA A 737 -4.55 16.16 26.98
CA ALA A 737 -3.92 16.78 28.15
C ALA A 737 -2.42 16.46 28.26
N LEU A 738 -2.00 15.27 27.80
CA LEU A 738 -0.59 14.90 27.70
C LEU A 738 0.07 15.56 26.49
N ALA A 739 -0.57 15.52 25.32
CA ALA A 739 -0.04 16.09 24.08
C ALA A 739 0.14 17.61 24.16
N ALA A 740 -0.79 18.32 24.82
CA ALA A 740 -0.69 19.77 25.04
C ALA A 740 0.56 20.19 25.85
N ARG A 741 1.23 19.25 26.52
CA ARG A 741 2.46 19.48 27.28
C ARG A 741 3.72 19.05 26.54
N ALA A 742 3.58 18.33 25.43
CA ALA A 742 4.71 17.87 24.64
C ALA A 742 5.18 18.99 23.72
N THR A 743 6.49 19.19 23.66
CA THR A 743 7.15 20.11 22.73
C THR A 743 7.15 19.47 21.33
N THR A 744 6.83 20.25 20.31
CA THR A 744 6.85 19.81 18.91
C THR A 744 7.82 20.60 18.03
N GLY A 745 8.38 21.70 18.55
CA GLY A 745 9.39 22.51 17.88
C GLY A 745 9.85 23.68 18.74
N ASP A 746 10.84 24.40 18.24
CA ASP A 746 11.34 25.66 18.78
C ASP A 746 11.28 26.72 17.68
N VAL A 747 10.64 27.85 17.96
CA VAL A 747 10.60 29.01 17.06
C VAL A 747 11.16 30.20 17.80
N ALA A 748 12.38 30.61 17.43
CA ALA A 748 13.07 31.77 18.01
C ALA A 748 13.25 31.70 19.55
N GLY A 749 13.47 30.50 20.10
CA GLY A 749 13.62 30.25 21.53
C GLY A 749 12.29 30.03 22.26
N GLU A 750 11.15 30.10 21.57
CA GLU A 750 9.83 29.77 22.10
C GLU A 750 9.49 28.29 21.79
N LEU A 751 9.40 27.46 22.84
CA LEU A 751 8.98 26.07 22.70
C LEU A 751 7.50 25.97 22.30
N VAL A 752 7.24 25.35 21.15
CA VAL A 752 5.90 25.21 20.57
C VAL A 752 5.23 23.93 21.07
N PRO A 753 4.04 23.99 21.70
CA PRO A 753 3.30 22.81 22.13
C PRO A 753 2.53 22.17 20.96
N ALA A 754 2.22 20.87 21.09
CA ALA A 754 1.45 20.15 20.08
C ALA A 754 0.03 20.72 19.86
N ASN A 755 -0.39 20.81 18.59
CA ASN A 755 -1.72 21.25 18.23
C ASN A 755 -2.79 20.18 18.55
N ILE A 756 -3.63 20.45 19.56
CA ILE A 756 -4.69 19.55 20.02
C ILE A 756 -5.98 19.58 19.16
N GLY A 757 -6.08 20.47 18.17
CA GLY A 757 -7.30 20.65 17.34
C GLY A 757 -7.86 19.36 16.71
N PRO A 758 -7.02 18.49 16.10
CA PRO A 758 -7.49 17.21 15.56
C PRO A 758 -8.07 16.27 16.62
N VAL A 759 -7.53 16.29 17.84
CA VAL A 759 -8.01 15.47 18.97
C VAL A 759 -9.36 15.99 19.46
N VAL A 760 -9.54 17.30 19.55
CA VAL A 760 -10.84 17.94 19.85
C VAL A 760 -11.90 17.60 18.81
N SER A 761 -11.51 17.51 17.52
CA SER A 761 -12.41 17.06 16.45
C SER A 761 -12.84 15.60 16.65
N ALA A 762 -11.91 14.69 16.96
CA ALA A 762 -12.22 13.30 17.26
C ALA A 762 -13.14 13.15 18.49
N LEU A 763 -12.91 13.96 19.53
CA LEU A 763 -13.75 14.05 20.73
C LEU A 763 -15.17 14.49 20.37
N ALA A 764 -15.32 15.58 19.62
CA ALA A 764 -16.60 16.11 19.20
C ALA A 764 -17.40 15.09 18.37
N LEU A 765 -16.73 14.30 17.51
CA LEU A 765 -17.41 13.26 16.74
C LEU A 765 -18.00 12.17 17.66
N CYS A 766 -17.28 11.80 18.71
CA CYS A 766 -17.77 10.84 19.70
C CYS A 766 -19.00 11.38 20.45
N LEU A 767 -19.00 12.67 20.81
CA LEU A 767 -20.14 13.34 21.45
C LEU A 767 -21.35 13.43 20.49
N ILE A 768 -21.14 13.76 19.22
CA ILE A 768 -22.18 13.76 18.18
C ILE A 768 -22.78 12.35 18.02
N ALA A 769 -21.94 11.31 17.96
CA ALA A 769 -22.40 9.92 17.85
C ALA A 769 -23.26 9.50 19.05
N ALA A 770 -22.85 9.86 20.27
CA ALA A 770 -23.60 9.62 21.50
C ALA A 770 -24.93 10.41 21.52
N GLY A 771 -24.88 11.70 21.19
CA GLY A 771 -26.04 12.59 21.18
C GLY A 771 -27.10 12.17 20.15
N LEU A 772 -26.69 11.80 18.92
CA LEU A 772 -27.61 11.28 17.90
C LEU A 772 -28.26 9.97 18.32
N SER A 773 -27.50 9.10 18.98
CA SER A 773 -28.02 7.84 19.50
C SER A 773 -29.09 8.10 20.57
N ALA A 774 -28.88 9.09 21.44
CA ALA A 774 -29.85 9.54 22.43
C ALA A 774 -31.14 10.04 21.78
N LEU A 775 -31.03 11.00 20.86
CA LEU A 775 -32.16 11.60 20.13
C LEU A 775 -32.97 10.55 19.36
N HIS A 776 -32.31 9.56 18.77
CA HIS A 776 -32.99 8.47 18.09
C HIS A 776 -33.81 7.59 19.03
N THR A 777 -33.27 7.29 20.22
CA THR A 777 -33.96 6.43 21.20
C THR A 777 -35.08 7.16 21.95
N SER A 778 -34.90 8.44 22.31
CA SER A 778 -35.92 9.21 23.05
C SER A 778 -37.17 9.47 22.24
N THR A 779 -37.02 9.64 20.93
CA THR A 779 -38.12 9.84 19.98
C THR A 779 -38.77 8.54 19.50
N ALA A 780 -38.23 7.39 19.89
CA ALA A 780 -38.78 6.06 19.59
C ALA A 780 -39.45 5.42 20.81
N ALA A 781 -39.06 5.82 22.03
CA ALA A 781 -39.66 5.35 23.27
C ALA A 781 -40.89 6.19 23.63
N GLU A 782 -42.08 5.57 23.71
CA GLU A 782 -43.32 6.14 24.25
C GLU A 782 -43.25 6.38 25.78
N SER A 783 -42.13 6.87 26.27
CA SER A 783 -41.92 7.19 27.70
C SER A 783 -42.36 8.62 27.99
N SER A 784 -42.98 8.85 29.15
CA SER A 784 -43.45 10.18 29.59
C SER A 784 -42.34 11.25 29.64
N LEU A 785 -41.08 10.84 29.84
CA LEU A 785 -39.91 11.73 29.85
C LEU A 785 -39.37 12.04 28.44
N GLY A 786 -39.58 11.17 27.46
CA GLY A 786 -39.12 11.36 26.08
C GLY A 786 -39.85 12.48 25.33
N GLY A 787 -41.11 12.75 25.69
CA GLY A 787 -41.95 13.76 25.05
C GLY A 787 -41.49 15.21 25.25
N ILE A 788 -40.85 15.52 26.38
CA ILE A 788 -40.34 16.88 26.70
C ILE A 788 -38.86 17.01 26.35
N PHE A 789 -38.07 15.96 26.54
CA PHE A 789 -36.62 16.00 26.33
C PHE A 789 -36.23 16.25 24.87
N ALA A 790 -36.83 15.53 23.92
CA ALA A 790 -36.47 15.64 22.50
C ALA A 790 -36.66 17.05 21.89
N PRO A 791 -37.80 17.75 22.09
CA PRO A 791 -37.97 19.10 21.56
C PRO A 791 -37.00 20.10 22.20
N VAL A 792 -36.80 20.06 23.53
CA VAL A 792 -35.88 20.97 24.22
C VAL A 792 -34.43 20.75 23.78
N ALA A 793 -34.00 19.48 23.68
CA ALA A 793 -32.67 19.15 23.17
C ALA A 793 -32.47 19.65 21.73
N THR A 794 -33.48 19.49 20.88
CA THR A 794 -33.43 19.94 19.48
C THR A 794 -33.38 21.46 19.37
N THR A 795 -34.19 22.19 20.15
CA THR A 795 -34.20 23.67 20.13
C THR A 795 -32.87 24.25 20.61
N LEU A 796 -32.30 23.69 21.68
CA LEU A 796 -30.98 24.10 22.16
C LEU A 796 -29.87 23.83 21.12
N LEU A 797 -29.90 22.69 20.42
CA LEU A 797 -28.95 22.40 19.35
C LEU A 797 -29.10 23.34 18.15
N ILE A 798 -30.33 23.67 17.76
CA ILE A 798 -30.57 24.65 16.68
C ILE A 798 -30.06 26.04 17.08
N LEU A 799 -30.29 26.44 18.33
CA LEU A 799 -29.81 27.72 18.85
C LEU A 799 -28.27 27.76 18.86
N ALA A 800 -27.61 26.66 19.26
CA ALA A 800 -26.16 26.52 19.22
C ALA A 800 -25.60 26.62 17.79
N ILE A 801 -26.23 25.93 16.82
CA ILE A 801 -25.89 25.99 15.39
C ILE A 801 -26.01 27.43 14.88
N PHE A 802 -27.13 28.09 15.17
CA PHE A 802 -27.38 29.46 14.73
C PHE A 802 -26.37 30.43 15.34
N ALA A 803 -26.10 30.32 16.65
CA ALA A 803 -25.11 31.14 17.33
C ALA A 803 -23.71 30.94 16.73
N SER A 804 -23.27 29.70 16.51
CA SER A 804 -21.96 29.43 15.90
C SER A 804 -21.85 30.00 14.47
N ALA A 805 -22.89 29.81 13.64
CA ALA A 805 -22.92 30.35 12.29
C ALA A 805 -22.85 31.89 12.26
N VAL A 806 -23.61 32.56 13.13
CA VAL A 806 -23.61 34.02 13.24
C VAL A 806 -22.26 34.53 13.74
N LEU A 807 -21.71 33.94 14.80
CA LEU A 807 -20.43 34.36 15.38
C LEU A 807 -19.25 34.16 14.43
N TRP A 808 -19.31 33.16 13.55
CA TRP A 808 -18.30 32.98 12.51
C TRP A 808 -18.46 33.94 11.33
N ALA A 809 -19.71 34.15 10.87
CA ALA A 809 -20.00 34.99 9.72
C ALA A 809 -19.85 36.48 10.05
N ALA A 810 -20.33 36.92 11.21
CA ALA A 810 -20.34 38.30 11.70
C ALA A 810 -19.07 39.11 11.37
N PRO A 811 -17.86 38.74 11.82
CA PRO A 811 -16.65 39.51 11.56
C PRO A 811 -16.23 39.51 10.07
N ARG A 812 -16.66 38.51 9.29
CA ARG A 812 -16.30 38.35 7.85
C ARG A 812 -17.28 39.02 6.89
N LEU A 813 -18.49 39.34 7.36
CA LEU A 813 -19.53 39.99 6.57
C LEU A 813 -19.42 41.51 6.54
N LEU A 814 -18.56 42.11 7.37
CA LEU A 814 -18.41 43.56 7.42
C LEU A 814 -17.64 44.12 6.20
N PRO A 815 -18.09 45.26 5.65
CA PRO A 815 -17.35 45.99 4.63
C PRO A 815 -16.18 46.78 5.26
N ASN A 816 -15.06 46.87 4.53
CA ASN A 816 -13.90 47.75 4.79
C ASN A 816 -12.82 47.30 5.80
N SER A 817 -12.81 46.06 6.30
CA SER A 817 -11.65 45.48 7.00
C SER A 817 -11.03 44.35 6.18
N THR A 818 -9.70 44.28 6.15
CA THR A 818 -8.93 43.19 5.52
C THR A 818 -9.06 41.91 6.35
N LEU A 819 -8.74 40.75 5.76
CA LEU A 819 -8.88 39.47 6.46
C LEU A 819 -8.06 39.36 7.75
N ASP A 820 -6.87 39.96 7.78
CA ASP A 820 -5.92 39.94 8.91
C ASP A 820 -6.44 40.68 10.15
N GLU A 821 -7.16 41.79 9.97
CA GLU A 821 -7.77 42.52 11.08
C GLU A 821 -8.93 41.76 11.76
N LYS A 822 -9.41 40.65 11.17
CA LYS A 822 -10.61 39.94 11.65
C LYS A 822 -10.26 38.86 12.68
N THR A 823 -11.09 38.72 13.70
CA THR A 823 -10.95 37.64 14.71
C THR A 823 -11.30 36.27 14.11
N VAL A 824 -10.56 35.23 14.52
CA VAL A 824 -10.74 33.84 14.07
C VAL A 824 -12.13 33.31 14.44
N THR A 825 -12.51 33.44 15.71
CA THR A 825 -13.85 33.16 16.25
C THR A 825 -14.30 34.33 17.12
N ALA A 826 -15.59 34.48 17.37
CA ALA A 826 -16.09 35.56 18.23
C ALA A 826 -15.76 35.41 19.72
N VAL A 827 -15.16 34.29 20.15
CA VAL A 827 -14.78 34.02 21.56
C VAL A 827 -13.28 34.16 21.78
N ASN A 828 -12.50 34.07 20.70
CA ASN A 828 -11.04 34.08 20.70
C ASN A 828 -10.53 35.46 20.25
N SER A 829 -9.54 35.99 20.95
CA SER A 829 -8.91 37.27 20.60
C SER A 829 -7.92 37.18 19.43
N GLN A 830 -7.55 35.96 18.99
CA GLN A 830 -6.61 35.78 17.89
C GLN A 830 -7.17 36.26 16.55
N GLU A 831 -6.31 36.90 15.76
CA GLU A 831 -6.56 37.36 14.40
C GLU A 831 -6.42 36.23 13.37
N VAL A 832 -7.10 36.39 12.23
CA VAL A 832 -7.02 35.47 11.10
C VAL A 832 -5.65 35.66 10.43
N LEU A 833 -4.84 34.61 10.43
CA LEU A 833 -3.46 34.68 9.93
C LEU A 833 -3.33 34.39 8.43
N ILE A 834 -4.39 33.89 7.79
CA ILE A 834 -4.37 33.56 6.36
C ILE A 834 -4.55 34.79 5.47
N GLN A 835 -3.81 34.83 4.38
CA GLN A 835 -3.79 35.93 3.41
C GLN A 835 -3.72 35.41 1.97
N PRO A 836 -4.11 36.25 0.97
CA PRO A 836 -3.87 35.94 -0.44
C PRO A 836 -2.37 35.79 -0.72
N GLY A 837 -1.95 34.61 -1.22
CA GLY A 837 -0.55 34.28 -1.47
C GLY A 837 -0.22 33.96 -2.94
N GLN A 838 1.07 34.02 -3.25
CA GLN A 838 1.60 33.54 -4.54
C GLN A 838 2.10 32.10 -4.43
N THR A 839 2.24 31.41 -5.57
CA THR A 839 2.82 30.05 -5.60
C THR A 839 4.31 30.02 -5.29
N ARG A 840 4.96 31.18 -5.31
CA ARG A 840 6.36 31.40 -4.95
C ARG A 840 6.42 32.28 -3.70
N SER A 841 7.40 32.03 -2.85
CA SER A 841 7.68 32.83 -1.65
C SER A 841 8.99 33.61 -1.75
N LEU A 842 9.68 33.55 -2.89
CA LEU A 842 10.86 34.36 -3.20
C LEU A 842 10.61 35.32 -4.38
N PRO A 843 11.33 36.45 -4.44
CA PRO A 843 11.38 37.30 -5.62
C PRO A 843 11.81 36.53 -6.87
N ALA A 844 11.34 36.97 -8.05
CA ALA A 844 11.59 36.29 -9.32
C ALA A 844 13.08 36.03 -9.59
N THR A 845 13.92 37.05 -9.36
CA THR A 845 15.37 36.99 -9.60
C THR A 845 16.06 35.93 -8.75
N ALA A 846 15.70 35.83 -7.46
CA ALA A 846 16.24 34.82 -6.56
C ALA A 846 15.73 33.41 -6.90
N ALA A 847 14.42 33.29 -7.18
CA ALA A 847 13.79 32.02 -7.53
C ALA A 847 14.31 31.45 -8.88
N ASP A 848 14.55 32.30 -9.88
CA ASP A 848 15.07 31.89 -11.19
C ASP A 848 16.50 31.36 -11.08
N GLN A 849 17.34 31.98 -10.22
CA GLN A 849 18.70 31.49 -9.95
C GLN A 849 18.73 30.25 -9.05
N GLY A 850 17.75 30.12 -8.14
CA GLY A 850 17.60 28.93 -7.30
C GLY A 850 17.06 27.71 -8.04
N THR A 851 16.21 27.91 -9.06
CA THR A 851 15.72 26.81 -9.93
C THR A 851 16.58 26.59 -11.18
N GLY A 852 17.42 27.57 -11.51
CA GLY A 852 18.39 27.51 -12.59
C GLY A 852 19.59 26.60 -12.29
N PRO A 853 20.53 26.49 -13.25
CA PRO A 853 21.68 25.59 -13.15
C PRO A 853 22.65 25.93 -12.01
N ALA A 854 22.66 27.18 -11.53
CA ALA A 854 23.49 27.58 -10.39
C ALA A 854 22.97 27.03 -9.04
N ASN A 855 21.67 26.70 -8.96
CA ASN A 855 20.98 26.19 -7.77
C ASN A 855 21.30 27.02 -6.51
N LEU A 856 21.25 28.35 -6.66
CA LEU A 856 21.63 29.28 -5.59
C LEU A 856 20.61 29.25 -4.46
N ARG A 857 21.10 29.35 -3.22
CA ARG A 857 20.25 29.52 -2.04
C ARG A 857 20.03 30.99 -1.74
N THR A 858 18.91 31.29 -1.08
CA THR A 858 18.59 32.61 -0.56
C THR A 858 18.53 32.55 0.96
N LEU A 859 19.26 33.45 1.62
CA LEU A 859 19.17 33.65 3.06
C LEU A 859 18.01 34.61 3.37
N VAL A 860 16.98 34.12 4.05
CA VAL A 860 15.81 34.92 4.46
C VAL A 860 15.97 35.31 5.92
N LEU A 861 15.92 36.62 6.18
CA LEU A 861 16.14 37.21 7.49
C LEU A 861 14.89 37.94 7.97
N ASN A 862 14.54 37.67 9.22
CA ASN A 862 13.41 38.31 9.89
C ASN A 862 13.81 38.83 11.27
N SER A 863 13.30 40.02 11.58
CA SER A 863 13.43 40.61 12.92
C SER A 863 12.25 40.18 13.79
N THR A 864 12.53 39.57 14.94
CA THR A 864 11.50 39.24 15.95
C THR A 864 11.16 40.48 16.79
N PRO A 865 9.92 40.67 17.27
CA PRO A 865 9.52 41.84 18.08
C PRO A 865 10.35 42.06 19.37
N GLY A 866 11.02 41.02 19.88
CA GLY A 866 11.91 41.07 21.04
C GLY A 866 13.37 41.45 20.74
N GLY A 867 13.70 41.83 19.50
CA GLY A 867 15.07 42.16 19.09
C GLY A 867 15.94 40.96 18.70
N GLY A 868 15.36 39.76 18.61
CA GLY A 868 16.00 38.57 18.04
C GLY A 868 16.04 38.60 16.51
N LEU A 869 17.00 37.87 15.95
CA LEU A 869 17.16 37.65 14.51
C LEU A 869 16.85 36.18 14.19
N THR A 870 15.94 35.94 13.27
CA THR A 870 15.74 34.61 12.68
C THR A 870 16.28 34.59 11.26
N ALA A 871 16.99 33.53 10.94
CA ALA A 871 17.60 33.32 9.63
C ALA A 871 17.22 31.93 9.11
N GLU A 872 16.77 31.87 7.88
CA GLU A 872 16.35 30.64 7.24
C GLU A 872 16.95 30.55 5.84
N ILE A 873 17.43 29.37 5.47
CA ILE A 873 17.98 29.11 4.15
C ILE A 873 16.85 28.56 3.28
N VAL A 874 16.61 29.20 2.15
CA VAL A 874 15.53 28.82 1.23
C VAL A 874 16.11 28.50 -0.15
N SER A 875 15.68 27.37 -0.72
CA SER A 875 16.13 26.86 -2.02
C SER A 875 15.04 26.90 -3.09
N GLY A 876 15.46 26.95 -4.37
CA GLY A 876 14.56 26.83 -5.51
C GLY A 876 13.51 27.95 -5.60
N SER A 877 12.24 27.59 -5.73
CA SER A 877 11.10 28.52 -5.89
C SER A 877 10.66 29.23 -4.60
N GLY A 878 11.23 28.84 -3.45
CA GLY A 878 10.89 29.35 -2.13
C GLY A 878 10.47 28.25 -1.14
N LYS A 879 10.01 28.69 0.04
CA LYS A 879 9.39 27.86 1.09
C LYS A 879 8.10 27.23 0.56
N THR A 880 8.06 25.91 0.51
CA THR A 880 6.88 25.15 0.11
C THR A 880 6.59 24.02 1.09
N LEU A 881 5.33 23.60 1.15
CA LEU A 881 4.84 22.62 2.12
C LEU A 881 5.46 21.23 1.91
N ASP A 882 5.89 20.92 0.68
CA ASP A 882 6.60 19.68 0.34
C ASP A 882 8.07 19.64 0.77
N LYS A 883 8.65 20.79 1.16
CA LYS A 883 10.03 20.90 1.66
C LYS A 883 10.15 20.82 3.18
N VAL A 884 9.06 20.97 3.92
CA VAL A 884 9.02 20.83 5.39
C VAL A 884 9.43 19.41 5.79
N ARG A 885 10.28 19.29 6.82
CA ARG A 885 10.85 18.03 7.30
C ARG A 885 10.80 18.02 8.82
N THR A 886 9.72 17.49 9.38
CA THR A 886 9.53 17.36 10.82
C THR A 886 10.69 16.63 11.49
N ALA A 887 11.27 15.63 10.83
CA ALA A 887 12.39 14.86 11.38
C ALA A 887 13.67 15.69 11.57
N ALA A 888 13.80 16.84 10.90
CA ALA A 888 14.93 17.76 11.04
C ALA A 888 14.71 18.80 12.14
N GLU A 889 13.47 19.26 12.32
CA GLU A 889 13.10 20.30 13.29
C GLU A 889 13.06 19.81 14.75
N VAL A 890 13.15 18.50 14.96
CA VAL A 890 12.84 17.85 16.25
C VAL A 890 14.08 17.29 16.97
N ASP A 891 15.26 17.56 16.42
CA ASP A 891 16.52 17.24 17.08
C ASP A 891 16.71 18.09 18.35
N ASP A 892 17.26 17.47 19.40
CA ASP A 892 17.54 18.07 20.71
C ASP A 892 16.38 18.76 21.45
N LEU A 893 15.13 18.57 21.00
CA LEU A 893 13.96 19.12 21.69
C LEU A 893 13.68 18.41 23.02
N PRO A 894 13.40 19.17 24.10
CA PRO A 894 12.98 18.59 25.36
C PRO A 894 11.64 17.84 25.20
N LEU A 895 11.46 16.76 25.96
CA LEU A 895 10.23 15.95 25.90
C LEU A 895 8.96 16.71 26.30
N LEU A 896 9.09 17.69 27.19
CA LEU A 896 7.98 18.45 27.75
C LEU A 896 8.28 19.94 27.68
N ALA A 897 7.28 20.72 27.28
CA ALA A 897 7.33 22.17 27.35
C ALA A 897 7.14 22.58 28.83
N THR A 898 8.14 23.25 29.39
CA THR A 898 8.14 23.69 30.80
C THR A 898 7.45 25.05 31.00
N ASP A 899 7.31 25.84 29.93
CA ASP A 899 6.79 27.22 29.96
C ASP A 899 5.48 27.33 29.14
N ILE A 900 4.36 26.84 29.70
CA ILE A 900 3.03 27.03 29.10
C ILE A 900 2.21 27.97 29.99
N PRO A 901 1.76 29.14 29.47
CA PRO A 901 0.96 30.08 30.24
C PRO A 901 -0.29 29.41 30.86
N GLY A 902 -0.43 29.48 32.18
CA GLY A 902 -1.57 28.97 32.94
C GLY A 902 -1.39 27.58 33.58
N LEU A 903 -0.24 26.91 33.40
CA LEU A 903 0.04 25.58 33.99
C LEU A 903 1.35 25.47 34.82
N THR A 904 2.19 26.52 34.89
CA THR A 904 3.46 26.54 35.67
C THR A 904 3.77 27.91 36.29
N ASP A 905 4.57 27.91 37.37
CA ASP A 905 5.07 29.10 38.09
C ASP A 905 6.22 29.79 37.31
N PRO A 906 6.28 31.14 37.26
CA PRO A 906 7.12 31.91 36.34
C PRO A 906 8.62 32.06 36.73
N GLU A 907 9.16 31.26 37.64
CA GLU A 907 10.54 31.43 38.16
C GLU A 907 11.46 30.22 37.85
N GLN A 908 11.70 29.93 36.58
CA GLN A 908 12.74 28.97 36.20
C GLN A 908 13.72 29.57 35.19
N PRO A 909 15.04 29.46 35.40
CA PRO A 909 16.04 30.08 34.51
C PRO A 909 16.08 29.37 33.15
N PRO A 910 16.38 30.10 32.06
CA PRO A 910 16.48 29.55 30.71
C PRO A 910 17.56 28.46 30.63
N GLN A 911 17.27 27.40 29.87
CA GLN A 911 18.19 26.29 29.64
C GLN A 911 19.42 26.75 28.82
N PRO A 912 20.60 26.12 29.01
CA PRO A 912 21.77 26.42 28.20
C PRO A 912 21.50 26.10 26.72
N ALA A 913 21.96 26.97 25.81
CA ALA A 913 21.93 26.74 24.38
C ALA A 913 22.65 25.43 24.05
N SER A 914 22.08 24.61 23.16
CA SER A 914 22.75 23.43 22.60
C SER A 914 24.04 23.83 21.88
N GLU A 915 25.02 22.93 21.84
CA GLU A 915 26.17 23.10 20.95
C GLU A 915 25.65 23.18 19.50
N LEU A 916 26.11 24.19 18.75
CA LEU A 916 25.71 24.38 17.36
C LEU A 916 26.43 23.34 16.49
N ASP A 917 25.72 22.76 15.54
CA ASP A 917 26.36 21.93 14.51
C ASP A 917 27.29 22.81 13.66
N ARG A 918 28.37 22.25 13.10
CA ARG A 918 29.35 23.01 12.28
C ARG A 918 28.72 23.83 11.14
N THR A 919 27.62 23.34 10.55
CA THR A 919 26.85 24.06 9.52
C THR A 919 26.13 25.27 10.10
N GLN A 920 25.56 25.13 11.30
CA GLN A 920 24.90 26.19 12.05
C GLN A 920 25.93 27.21 12.58
N GLU A 921 27.11 26.77 13.01
CA GLU A 921 28.23 27.64 13.38
C GLU A 921 28.63 28.55 12.21
N ARG A 922 28.83 27.98 11.01
CA ARG A 922 29.15 28.77 9.80
C ARG A 922 28.03 29.71 9.39
N LEU A 923 26.77 29.30 9.52
CA LEU A 923 25.64 30.19 9.28
C LEU A 923 25.61 31.33 10.31
N ALA A 924 25.89 31.05 11.58
CA ALA A 924 25.97 32.04 12.65
C ALA A 924 27.12 33.04 12.43
N GLU A 925 28.28 32.58 11.94
CA GLU A 925 29.39 33.43 11.50
C GLU A 925 28.96 34.36 10.37
N LEU A 926 28.25 33.87 9.35
CA LEU A 926 27.72 34.71 8.27
C LEU A 926 26.73 35.76 8.81
N LEU A 927 25.85 35.38 9.73
CA LEU A 927 24.90 36.31 10.34
C LEU A 927 25.60 37.37 11.19
N ALA A 928 26.63 36.98 11.95
CA ALA A 928 27.46 37.91 12.71
C ALA A 928 28.17 38.90 11.77
N ALA A 929 28.78 38.40 10.69
CA ALA A 929 29.44 39.22 9.67
C ALA A 929 28.48 40.20 9.01
N LEU A 930 27.23 39.78 8.70
CA LEU A 930 26.22 40.64 8.07
C LEU A 930 25.74 41.78 8.99
N VAL A 931 25.71 41.54 10.32
CA VAL A 931 25.31 42.55 11.30
C VAL A 931 26.44 43.54 11.58
N ILE A 932 27.71 43.13 11.39
CA ILE A 932 28.89 43.98 11.56
C ILE A 932 29.08 44.86 10.32
N PRO A 933 28.98 46.21 10.43
CA PRO A 933 29.13 47.08 9.28
C PRO A 933 30.53 46.98 8.65
N GLY A 934 30.59 46.79 7.33
CA GLY A 934 31.86 46.72 6.58
C GLY A 934 32.67 45.45 6.80
N SER A 935 32.07 44.34 7.21
CA SER A 935 32.74 43.04 7.25
C SER A 935 33.10 42.56 5.83
N ASP A 936 34.34 42.12 5.65
CA ASP A 936 34.87 41.51 4.43
C ASP A 936 34.62 39.99 4.35
N GLU A 937 34.17 39.37 5.46
CA GLU A 937 33.89 37.93 5.57
C GLU A 937 32.55 37.52 4.92
N VAL A 938 31.66 38.46 4.59
CA VAL A 938 30.32 38.16 4.06
C VAL A 938 30.40 37.43 2.71
N SER A 939 31.21 37.93 1.78
CA SER A 939 31.38 37.35 0.45
C SER A 939 31.96 35.92 0.47
N PRO A 940 33.09 35.65 1.15
CA PRO A 940 33.64 34.29 1.21
C PRO A 940 32.71 33.31 1.93
N LEU A 941 32.03 33.70 3.02
CA LEU A 941 31.08 32.83 3.72
C LEU A 941 29.83 32.54 2.88
N MET A 942 29.29 33.54 2.15
CA MET A 942 28.18 33.32 1.22
C MET A 942 28.57 32.39 0.06
N ALA A 943 29.79 32.53 -0.48
CA ALA A 943 30.33 31.61 -1.46
C ALA A 943 30.47 30.20 -0.87
N GLU A 944 31.06 30.05 0.32
CA GLU A 944 31.21 28.80 1.05
C GLU A 944 29.86 28.06 1.19
N LEU A 945 28.81 28.77 1.62
CA LEU A 945 27.47 28.23 1.89
C LEU A 945 26.58 28.08 0.64
N GLY A 946 27.03 28.57 -0.52
CA GLY A 946 26.26 28.57 -1.77
C GLY A 946 25.04 29.51 -1.73
N ILE A 947 25.16 30.62 -1.02
CA ILE A 947 24.10 31.63 -0.87
C ILE A 947 24.40 32.79 -1.83
N GLY A 948 23.49 33.05 -2.77
CA GLY A 948 23.64 34.13 -3.75
C GLY A 948 22.87 35.41 -3.39
N TYR A 949 21.87 35.28 -2.53
CA TYR A 949 20.90 36.34 -2.23
C TYR A 949 20.62 36.43 -0.74
N VAL A 950 20.40 37.65 -0.25
CA VAL A 950 19.89 37.93 1.09
C VAL A 950 18.56 38.66 0.93
N LEU A 951 17.50 38.11 1.53
CA LEU A 951 16.16 38.69 1.57
C LEU A 951 15.83 39.08 3.01
N VAL A 952 15.48 40.34 3.24
CA VAL A 952 14.98 40.81 4.54
C VAL A 952 13.48 41.07 4.39
N GLU A 953 12.62 40.22 4.97
CA GLU A 953 11.16 40.40 4.83
C GLU A 953 10.69 41.57 5.71
N GLN A 954 11.22 41.69 6.93
CA GLN A 954 10.90 42.76 7.87
C GLN A 954 12.11 43.19 8.72
N GLY A 955 12.34 44.50 8.82
CA GLY A 955 13.31 45.09 9.76
C GLY A 955 14.27 46.12 9.14
N THR A 956 14.10 47.39 9.49
CA THR A 956 14.93 48.49 8.94
C THR A 956 16.37 48.47 9.44
N ALA A 957 16.66 47.84 10.58
CA ALA A 957 18.01 47.67 11.09
C ALA A 957 18.79 46.65 10.26
N LEU A 958 18.17 45.51 9.94
CA LEU A 958 18.76 44.46 9.10
C LEU A 958 18.98 44.93 7.67
N SER A 959 18.01 45.67 7.10
CA SER A 959 18.20 46.28 5.78
C SER A 959 19.41 47.22 5.75
N ARG A 960 19.58 48.06 6.79
CA ARG A 960 20.75 48.94 6.91
C ARG A 960 22.06 48.18 7.08
N ALA A 961 22.05 47.07 7.82
CA ALA A 961 23.24 46.24 8.00
C ALA A 961 23.68 45.62 6.66
N ALA A 962 22.72 45.07 5.89
CA ALA A 962 22.96 44.55 4.55
C ALA A 962 23.47 45.63 3.58
N ASP A 963 22.94 46.87 3.64
CA ASP A 963 23.41 48.00 2.83
C ASP A 963 24.87 48.40 3.13
N THR A 964 25.36 48.14 4.34
CA THR A 964 26.73 48.48 4.77
C THR A 964 27.73 47.32 4.65
N SER A 965 27.27 46.14 4.24
CA SER A 965 28.11 44.94 4.11
C SER A 965 28.92 45.00 2.81
N GLU A 966 30.21 44.64 2.88
CA GLU A 966 31.06 44.62 1.68
C GLU A 966 30.67 43.45 0.77
N GLY A 967 30.60 43.69 -0.55
CA GLY A 967 30.25 42.67 -1.54
C GLY A 967 28.75 42.42 -1.74
N LEU A 968 27.85 43.08 -1.01
CA LEU A 968 26.40 43.02 -1.28
C LEU A 968 25.95 44.23 -2.11
N VAL A 969 25.18 43.97 -3.16
CA VAL A 969 24.55 45.02 -4.00
C VAL A 969 23.03 44.97 -3.82
N PRO A 970 22.38 46.09 -3.46
CA PRO A 970 20.93 46.14 -3.35
C PRO A 970 20.29 45.94 -4.72
N VAL A 971 19.38 44.96 -4.81
CA VAL A 971 18.52 44.76 -5.99
C VAL A 971 17.31 45.69 -5.91
N GLY A 972 16.77 45.88 -4.70
CA GLY A 972 15.68 46.80 -4.40
C GLY A 972 14.58 46.18 -3.54
N GLU A 973 13.55 46.98 -3.28
CA GLU A 973 12.33 46.57 -2.58
C GLU A 973 11.46 45.70 -3.48
N THR A 974 11.03 44.55 -2.97
CA THR A 974 10.19 43.58 -3.67
C THR A 974 8.88 43.37 -2.91
N GLY A 975 7.91 42.69 -3.51
CA GLY A 975 6.66 42.29 -2.83
C GLY A 975 6.87 41.31 -1.66
N PHE A 976 8.09 40.82 -1.44
CA PHE A 976 8.46 39.90 -0.35
C PHE A 976 9.44 40.54 0.66
N GLY A 977 9.80 41.82 0.50
CA GLY A 977 10.82 42.50 1.30
C GLY A 977 11.98 43.04 0.46
N ASN A 978 13.03 43.52 1.13
CA ASN A 978 14.20 44.08 0.47
C ASN A 978 15.19 42.97 0.07
N LEU A 979 15.71 43.02 -1.16
CA LEU A 979 16.59 41.99 -1.69
C LEU A 979 17.97 42.55 -2.01
N TRP A 980 19.01 41.84 -1.57
CA TRP A 980 20.41 42.05 -1.93
C TRP A 980 20.94 40.82 -2.67
N ARG A 981 21.85 41.05 -3.61
CA ARG A 981 22.59 39.99 -4.30
C ARG A 981 24.06 40.12 -3.97
N LEU A 982 24.77 39.00 -3.96
CA LEU A 982 26.23 39.05 -3.91
C LEU A 982 26.76 39.67 -5.21
N ASP A 983 27.68 40.62 -5.09
CA ASP A 983 28.38 41.19 -6.23
C ASP A 983 29.36 40.14 -6.77
N PRO A 984 29.28 39.76 -8.05
CA PRO A 984 30.40 39.12 -8.70
C PRO A 984 31.52 40.15 -8.73
N GLY A 985 32.42 40.08 -7.76
CA GLY A 985 33.64 40.88 -7.77
C GLY A 985 34.40 40.72 -9.10
N PRO A 986 35.49 41.47 -9.31
CA PRO A 986 36.23 41.47 -10.58
C PRO A 986 36.99 40.17 -10.89
N ALA A 987 36.61 39.03 -10.29
CA ALA A 987 37.12 37.72 -10.64
C ALA A 987 36.99 37.52 -12.16
N GLU A 988 38.12 37.38 -12.84
CA GLU A 988 38.17 36.95 -14.24
C GLU A 988 37.26 35.73 -14.39
N GLY A 989 36.36 35.77 -15.38
CA GLY A 989 35.20 34.87 -15.43
C GLY A 989 35.60 33.41 -15.23
N LEU A 990 35.21 32.87 -14.07
CA LEU A 990 35.37 31.45 -13.75
C LEU A 990 34.85 30.60 -14.90
N ALA A 991 35.49 29.46 -15.15
CA ALA A 991 34.98 28.56 -16.16
C ALA A 991 33.59 28.05 -15.75
N THR A 992 32.65 28.00 -16.69
CA THR A 992 31.27 27.63 -16.41
C THR A 992 30.74 26.67 -17.46
N ALA A 993 29.71 25.90 -17.09
CA ALA A 993 28.92 25.11 -18.02
C ALA A 993 27.43 25.40 -17.83
N GLY A 994 26.63 25.10 -18.86
CA GLY A 994 25.17 25.09 -18.73
C GLY A 994 24.51 26.46 -18.51
N GLY A 995 25.15 27.56 -18.90
CA GLY A 995 24.55 28.91 -18.83
C GLY A 995 24.60 29.57 -17.44
N ILE A 996 25.45 29.07 -16.54
CA ILE A 996 25.78 29.73 -15.27
C ILE A 996 26.60 30.99 -15.59
N SER A 997 26.40 32.05 -14.82
CA SER A 997 27.23 33.26 -14.91
C SER A 997 27.48 33.82 -13.52
N GLY A 998 28.70 34.31 -13.26
CA GLY A 998 29.03 35.03 -12.02
C GLY A 998 29.59 34.16 -10.89
N THR A 999 29.32 34.60 -9.66
CA THR A 999 30.00 34.32 -8.38
C THR A 999 30.34 32.86 -8.07
N GLY A 1000 31.39 32.64 -7.26
CA GLY A 1000 31.77 31.35 -6.66
C GLY A 1000 30.71 30.70 -5.76
N THR A 1001 29.46 31.15 -5.78
CA THR A 1001 28.32 30.73 -4.94
C THR A 1001 27.53 29.56 -5.50
N ALA A 1002 27.93 29.00 -6.65
CA ALA A 1002 27.25 27.83 -7.22
C ALA A 1002 27.27 26.65 -6.23
N TRP A 1003 26.19 25.87 -6.20
CA TRP A 1003 26.09 24.73 -5.27
C TRP A 1003 27.22 23.69 -5.45
N ALA A 1004 27.70 23.50 -6.67
CA ALA A 1004 28.82 22.63 -7.01
C ALA A 1004 29.90 23.39 -7.78
N ARG A 1005 31.17 23.12 -7.46
CA ARG A 1005 32.34 23.79 -8.05
C ARG A 1005 33.56 22.88 -8.08
N ILE A 1006 34.53 23.21 -8.93
CA ILE A 1006 35.87 22.64 -8.91
C ILE A 1006 36.78 23.61 -8.17
N VAL A 1007 37.51 23.12 -7.16
CA VAL A 1007 38.43 23.90 -6.34
C VAL A 1007 39.83 23.32 -6.36
N THR A 1008 40.84 24.17 -6.12
CA THR A 1008 42.22 23.73 -5.89
C THR A 1008 42.40 23.14 -4.48
N ALA A 1009 43.59 22.62 -4.17
CA ALA A 1009 43.94 22.16 -2.82
C ALA A 1009 43.84 23.27 -1.76
N GLU A 1010 44.03 24.53 -2.15
CA GLU A 1010 43.90 25.71 -1.30
C GLU A 1010 42.45 26.17 -1.12
N GLY A 1011 41.49 25.57 -1.82
CA GLY A 1011 40.06 25.92 -1.75
C GLY A 1011 39.62 27.02 -2.71
N GLU A 1012 40.49 27.47 -3.61
CA GLU A 1012 40.16 28.51 -4.59
C GLU A 1012 39.28 27.94 -5.72
N PRO A 1013 38.12 28.55 -6.04
CA PRO A 1013 37.23 28.08 -7.10
C PRO A 1013 37.84 28.31 -8.49
N VAL A 1014 37.84 27.26 -9.31
CA VAL A 1014 38.36 27.27 -10.70
C VAL A 1014 37.22 27.22 -11.71
N ALA A 1015 36.20 26.42 -11.44
CA ALA A 1015 35.04 26.26 -12.32
C ALA A 1015 33.73 26.06 -11.55
N LEU A 1016 32.63 26.55 -12.11
CA LEU A 1016 31.28 26.37 -11.56
C LEU A 1016 30.54 25.29 -12.34
N LEU A 1017 29.91 24.38 -11.60
CA LEU A 1017 29.26 23.22 -12.18
C LEU A 1017 27.73 23.33 -12.06
N PRO A 1018 26.98 23.08 -13.15
CA PRO A 1018 25.53 23.10 -13.11
C PRO A 1018 24.99 21.96 -12.25
N SER A 1019 23.98 22.28 -11.46
CA SER A 1019 23.23 21.32 -10.68
C SER A 1019 21.74 21.60 -10.78
N GLN A 1020 20.94 20.55 -10.59
CA GLN A 1020 19.50 20.63 -10.48
C GLN A 1020 19.05 19.74 -9.34
N ASN A 1021 18.33 20.30 -8.37
CA ASN A 1021 17.78 19.58 -7.22
C ASN A 1021 18.86 18.81 -6.43
N ASN A 1022 20.01 19.45 -6.21
CA ASN A 1022 21.16 18.87 -5.52
C ASN A 1022 21.71 17.59 -6.20
N GLN A 1023 21.56 17.50 -7.52
CA GLN A 1023 22.17 16.49 -8.38
C GLN A 1023 22.92 17.17 -9.52
N LEU A 1024 23.98 16.50 -9.98
CA LEU A 1024 24.81 16.97 -11.08
C LEU A 1024 25.03 15.80 -12.04
N ASN A 1025 24.88 16.06 -13.33
CA ASN A 1025 25.23 15.16 -14.42
C ASN A 1025 25.70 16.03 -15.60
N LEU A 1026 26.99 16.04 -15.85
CA LEU A 1026 27.65 16.98 -16.73
C LEU A 1026 28.76 16.26 -17.50
N ASP A 1027 28.86 16.54 -18.80
CA ASP A 1027 30.07 16.27 -19.54
C ASP A 1027 31.06 17.40 -19.26
N LEU A 1028 32.20 17.08 -18.63
CA LEU A 1028 33.21 18.05 -18.23
C LEU A 1028 33.76 18.87 -19.41
N SER A 1029 33.65 18.36 -20.64
CA SER A 1029 34.04 19.11 -21.85
C SER A 1029 33.13 20.32 -22.14
N GLU A 1030 31.94 20.39 -21.53
CA GLU A 1030 31.05 21.54 -21.61
C GLU A 1030 31.50 22.71 -20.73
N VAL A 1031 32.49 22.50 -19.84
CA VAL A 1031 33.05 23.55 -18.98
C VAL A 1031 34.02 24.40 -19.78
N THR A 1032 33.60 25.62 -20.09
CA THR A 1032 34.38 26.57 -20.87
C THR A 1032 34.79 27.79 -20.07
N THR A 1033 35.98 28.29 -20.37
CA THR A 1033 36.50 29.58 -19.88
C THR A 1033 35.72 30.74 -20.51
N ALA A 1034 35.87 31.96 -19.98
CA ALA A 1034 35.19 33.16 -20.50
C ALA A 1034 35.45 33.41 -22.01
N ASP A 1035 36.59 32.94 -22.54
CA ASP A 1035 36.97 33.03 -23.95
C ASP A 1035 36.38 31.91 -24.84
N GLY A 1036 35.62 30.99 -24.26
CA GLY A 1036 34.97 29.88 -24.96
C GLY A 1036 35.87 28.67 -25.24
N SER A 1037 37.12 28.69 -24.78
CA SER A 1037 38.01 27.52 -24.78
C SER A 1037 37.65 26.53 -23.67
N THR A 1038 37.89 25.25 -23.93
CA THR A 1038 37.87 24.18 -22.92
C THR A 1038 38.80 24.51 -21.77
N LEU A 1039 38.36 24.25 -20.53
CA LEU A 1039 39.20 24.45 -19.35
C LEU A 1039 40.39 23.48 -19.41
N THR A 1040 41.59 24.03 -19.26
CA THR A 1040 42.82 23.25 -19.07
C THR A 1040 43.30 23.45 -17.65
N LEU A 1041 43.56 22.37 -16.94
CA LEU A 1041 44.02 22.39 -15.55
C LEU A 1041 45.55 22.23 -15.52
N GLU A 1042 46.22 22.86 -14.55
CA GLU A 1042 47.68 22.77 -14.42
C GLU A 1042 48.13 21.36 -14.05
N GLU A 1043 49.12 20.82 -14.78
CA GLU A 1043 49.71 19.51 -14.47
C GLU A 1043 50.48 19.54 -13.15
N GLY A 1044 50.10 18.68 -12.21
CA GLY A 1044 50.79 18.50 -10.92
C GLY A 1044 50.11 19.17 -9.72
N GLN A 1045 48.97 19.84 -9.91
CA GLN A 1045 48.11 20.33 -8.83
C GLN A 1045 46.92 19.38 -8.61
N ASP A 1046 46.53 19.19 -7.35
CA ASP A 1046 45.35 18.39 -7.00
C ASP A 1046 44.07 19.24 -7.09
N TYR A 1047 43.05 18.70 -7.76
CA TYR A 1047 41.74 19.33 -7.92
C TYR A 1047 40.65 18.51 -7.25
N TYR A 1048 39.66 19.23 -6.71
CA TYR A 1048 38.55 18.63 -5.98
C TYR A 1048 37.22 19.12 -6.54
N VAL A 1049 36.26 18.20 -6.63
CA VAL A 1049 34.87 18.59 -6.85
C VAL A 1049 34.24 18.83 -5.48
N GLU A 1050 33.87 20.07 -5.25
CA GLU A 1050 33.28 20.56 -4.01
C GLU A 1050 31.79 20.81 -4.17
N ILE A 1051 31.01 20.42 -3.16
CA ILE A 1051 29.57 20.66 -3.07
C ILE A 1051 29.26 21.33 -1.75
N ALA A 1052 28.56 22.47 -1.79
CA ALA A 1052 28.12 23.26 -0.64
C ALA A 1052 27.01 22.53 0.14
N ALA A 1053 27.37 21.38 0.70
CA ALA A 1053 26.53 20.49 1.48
C ALA A 1053 27.39 19.79 2.54
N GLU A 1054 26.76 19.48 3.66
CA GLU A 1054 27.33 18.76 4.79
C GLU A 1054 27.96 17.43 4.33
N ARG A 1055 29.03 17.02 5.00
CA ARG A 1055 29.76 15.74 4.80
C ARG A 1055 28.96 14.51 5.23
N ALA A 1056 27.70 14.46 4.84
CA ALA A 1056 26.80 13.36 5.06
C ALA A 1056 27.24 12.06 4.35
N ALA A 1057 26.93 10.92 4.98
CA ALA A 1057 26.97 9.63 4.31
C ALA A 1057 25.80 9.53 3.31
N GLY A 1058 26.09 9.11 2.07
CA GLY A 1058 25.09 8.95 0.99
C GLY A 1058 25.40 9.74 -0.28
N TRP A 1059 26.36 10.68 -0.23
CA TRP A 1059 26.89 11.33 -1.43
C TRP A 1059 27.78 10.38 -2.22
N HIS A 1060 27.45 10.21 -3.49
CA HIS A 1060 28.19 9.42 -4.47
C HIS A 1060 28.55 10.31 -5.65
N ALA A 1061 29.83 10.25 -6.05
CA ALA A 1061 30.33 10.91 -7.24
C ALA A 1061 31.00 9.86 -8.14
N GLU A 1062 30.66 9.87 -9.42
CA GLU A 1062 31.17 8.96 -10.43
C GLU A 1062 31.66 9.75 -11.65
N LEU A 1063 32.81 9.38 -12.20
CA LEU A 1063 33.37 9.92 -13.44
C LEU A 1063 33.49 8.77 -14.43
N ASP A 1064 32.80 8.83 -15.57
CA ASP A 1064 32.73 7.76 -16.59
C ASP A 1064 32.33 6.37 -16.03
N GLY A 1065 31.60 6.37 -14.91
CA GLY A 1065 31.16 5.16 -14.19
C GLY A 1065 32.11 4.67 -13.10
N ASP A 1066 33.29 5.28 -12.96
CA ASP A 1066 34.23 5.00 -11.88
C ASP A 1066 33.99 5.92 -10.67
N ARG A 1067 33.93 5.33 -9.47
CA ARG A 1067 33.62 6.06 -8.24
C ARG A 1067 34.78 6.95 -7.80
N LEU A 1068 34.51 8.24 -7.63
CA LEU A 1068 35.46 9.20 -7.08
C LEU A 1068 35.65 8.97 -5.57
N ARG A 1069 36.88 9.18 -5.11
CA ARG A 1069 37.23 9.02 -3.69
C ARG A 1069 36.80 10.27 -2.93
N PRO A 1070 36.01 10.14 -1.84
CA PRO A 1070 35.70 11.28 -0.99
C PRO A 1070 36.93 11.70 -0.19
N VAL A 1071 37.06 13.00 0.05
CA VAL A 1071 38.10 13.57 0.91
C VAL A 1071 37.87 13.14 2.36
N THR A 1072 38.94 12.72 3.02
CA THR A 1072 38.97 12.25 4.41
C THR A 1072 40.11 12.92 5.18
N PRO A 1073 40.13 12.91 6.53
CA PRO A 1073 41.24 13.50 7.29
C PRO A 1073 42.60 12.93 6.87
N HIS A 1074 42.64 11.62 6.61
CA HIS A 1074 43.84 10.92 6.13
C HIS A 1074 44.28 11.29 4.72
N SER A 1075 43.38 11.78 3.86
CA SER A 1075 43.77 12.18 2.49
C SER A 1075 44.35 13.58 2.43
N LEU A 1076 44.04 14.44 3.40
CA LEU A 1076 44.59 15.80 3.50
C LEU A 1076 45.74 15.90 4.52
N ASP A 1077 46.02 14.85 5.30
CA ASP A 1077 46.99 14.84 6.42
C ASP A 1077 46.69 15.92 7.47
N VAL A 1078 45.39 16.09 7.73
CA VAL A 1078 44.84 17.12 8.63
C VAL A 1078 44.09 16.42 9.77
N ASP A 1079 44.09 17.02 10.95
CA ASP A 1079 43.34 16.46 12.08
C ASP A 1079 41.83 16.42 11.76
N PRO A 1080 41.07 15.43 12.25
CA PRO A 1080 39.63 15.32 11.97
C PRO A 1080 38.84 16.58 12.34
N GLU A 1081 39.34 17.33 13.33
CA GLU A 1081 38.72 18.57 13.79
C GLU A 1081 38.91 19.73 12.80
N GLU A 1082 40.06 19.79 12.13
CA GLU A 1082 40.44 20.85 11.18
C GLU A 1082 39.86 20.63 9.77
N LEU A 1083 39.37 19.42 9.47
CA LEU A 1083 38.68 19.13 8.23
C LEU A 1083 37.35 19.92 8.18
N GLY A 1084 37.13 20.80 7.20
CA GLY A 1084 35.92 21.67 7.08
C GLY A 1084 34.54 20.98 7.11
N TRP A 1085 33.41 21.66 6.92
CA TRP A 1085 32.10 20.96 6.94
C TRP A 1085 31.64 20.46 5.55
N ILE A 1086 32.26 21.00 4.49
CA ILE A 1086 31.88 20.82 3.08
C ILE A 1086 32.32 19.49 2.50
N ARG A 1087 31.46 18.85 1.70
CA ARG A 1087 31.80 17.60 0.99
C ARG A 1087 32.67 17.86 -0.25
N GLN A 1088 33.79 17.15 -0.34
CA GLN A 1088 34.73 17.19 -1.47
C GLN A 1088 35.06 15.79 -1.99
N PHE A 1089 35.33 15.67 -3.29
CA PHE A 1089 35.77 14.45 -3.97
C PHE A 1089 37.03 14.72 -4.80
N HIS A 1090 38.01 13.81 -4.75
CA HIS A 1090 39.23 13.92 -5.55
C HIS A 1090 38.91 13.72 -7.03
N LEU A 1091 39.38 14.64 -7.87
CA LEU A 1091 39.35 14.49 -9.33
C LEU A 1091 40.62 13.73 -9.77
N PRO A 1092 40.52 12.65 -10.56
CA PRO A 1092 41.68 11.84 -10.94
C PRO A 1092 42.61 12.59 -11.90
N ALA A 1093 43.91 12.33 -11.78
CA ALA A 1093 44.94 12.99 -12.59
C ALA A 1093 44.75 12.82 -14.11
N GLU A 1094 44.10 11.72 -14.54
CA GLU A 1094 43.76 11.47 -15.96
C GLU A 1094 42.73 12.45 -16.52
N ALA A 1095 41.84 12.97 -15.65
CA ALA A 1095 40.85 13.98 -16.01
C ALA A 1095 41.42 15.41 -15.94
N THR A 1096 42.57 15.58 -15.28
CA THR A 1096 43.26 16.88 -15.12
C THR A 1096 44.48 17.02 -16.04
N SER A 1097 44.96 15.95 -16.68
CA SER A 1097 46.07 15.97 -17.63
C SER A 1097 45.62 16.47 -19.01
N GLY A 1098 45.49 17.79 -19.17
CA GLY A 1098 45.12 18.44 -20.43
C GLY A 1098 43.74 19.10 -20.41
N GLU A 1099 42.91 18.82 -21.42
CA GLU A 1099 41.53 19.31 -21.47
C GLU A 1099 40.63 18.53 -20.52
N LEU A 1100 39.79 19.25 -19.77
CA LEU A 1100 38.81 18.64 -18.86
C LEU A 1100 37.79 17.80 -19.66
N GLN A 1101 37.80 16.47 -19.48
CA GLN A 1101 36.92 15.54 -20.21
C GLN A 1101 36.35 14.45 -19.28
N GLY A 1102 35.21 13.88 -19.66
CA GLY A 1102 34.54 12.78 -18.97
C GLY A 1102 33.17 13.15 -18.42
N GLN A 1103 32.32 12.14 -18.21
CA GLN A 1103 30.97 12.31 -17.68
C GLN A 1103 30.99 12.28 -16.15
N LEU A 1104 30.86 13.44 -15.51
CA LEU A 1104 30.76 13.59 -14.07
C LEU A 1104 29.30 13.50 -13.62
N SER A 1105 29.03 12.62 -12.66
CA SER A 1105 27.72 12.53 -12.00
C SER A 1105 27.86 12.56 -10.48
N ILE A 1106 27.04 13.38 -9.83
CA ILE A 1106 26.97 13.47 -8.36
C ILE A 1106 25.51 13.37 -7.94
N SER A 1107 25.24 12.47 -7.00
CA SER A 1107 23.90 12.30 -6.44
C SER A 1107 23.97 11.86 -4.97
N HIS A 1108 22.91 12.16 -4.23
CA HIS A 1108 22.70 11.68 -2.88
C HIS A 1108 21.67 10.55 -2.88
N ASN A 1109 22.07 9.35 -2.47
CA ASN A 1109 21.18 8.21 -2.30
C ASN A 1109 21.52 7.47 -1.01
N SER A 1110 20.57 7.40 -0.07
CA SER A 1110 20.74 6.57 1.13
C SER A 1110 20.54 5.09 0.80
N GLN A 1111 21.33 4.21 1.42
CA GLN A 1111 21.21 2.75 1.23
C GLN A 1111 19.81 2.22 1.55
N PHE A 1112 19.10 2.87 2.47
CA PHE A 1112 17.76 2.47 2.90
C PHE A 1112 16.63 3.17 2.14
N GLN A 1113 16.92 4.23 1.38
CA GLN A 1113 15.92 5.06 0.69
C GLN A 1113 15.03 4.23 -0.25
N TYR A 1114 15.61 3.57 -1.25
CA TYR A 1114 14.82 2.79 -2.21
C TYR A 1114 14.13 1.57 -1.59
N PRO A 1115 14.77 0.74 -0.74
CA PRO A 1115 14.09 -0.37 -0.07
C PRO A 1115 12.87 0.08 0.74
N ILE A 1116 12.97 1.18 1.49
CA ILE A 1116 11.86 1.74 2.26
C ILE A 1116 10.75 2.20 1.32
N LEU A 1117 11.07 3.04 0.32
CA LEU A 1117 10.09 3.60 -0.61
C LEU A 1117 9.37 2.53 -1.43
N ILE A 1118 10.09 1.50 -1.91
CA ILE A 1118 9.51 0.35 -2.61
C ILE A 1118 8.60 -0.44 -1.68
N GLY A 1119 8.98 -0.62 -0.41
CA GLY A 1119 8.15 -1.24 0.61
C GLY A 1119 6.85 -0.48 0.85
N VAL A 1120 6.93 0.84 1.02
CA VAL A 1120 5.78 1.75 1.20
C VAL A 1120 4.84 1.68 0.00
N ALA A 1121 5.38 1.87 -1.21
CA ALA A 1121 4.61 1.81 -2.45
C ALA A 1121 3.94 0.44 -2.65
N GLY A 1122 4.65 -0.66 -2.33
CA GLY A 1122 4.11 -2.02 -2.43
C GLY A 1122 2.92 -2.27 -1.51
N VAL A 1123 3.00 -1.85 -0.25
CA VAL A 1123 1.89 -1.98 0.71
C VAL A 1123 0.70 -1.11 0.28
N LEU A 1124 0.93 0.15 -0.06
CA LEU A 1124 -0.13 1.06 -0.50
C LEU A 1124 -0.83 0.55 -1.77
N LEU A 1125 -0.06 0.05 -2.74
CA LEU A 1125 -0.60 -0.54 -3.96
C LEU A 1125 -1.51 -1.75 -3.66
N ILE A 1126 -1.12 -2.63 -2.73
CA ILE A 1126 -1.96 -3.77 -2.33
C ILE A 1126 -3.27 -3.27 -1.74
N PHE A 1127 -3.24 -2.31 -0.81
CA PHE A 1127 -4.45 -1.76 -0.21
C PHE A 1127 -5.32 -1.03 -1.23
N LEU A 1128 -4.74 -0.28 -2.16
CA LEU A 1128 -5.44 0.39 -3.24
C LEU A 1128 -6.16 -0.60 -4.16
N LEU A 1129 -5.45 -1.65 -4.61
CA LEU A 1129 -6.01 -2.71 -5.44
C LEU A 1129 -7.13 -3.47 -4.72
N VAL A 1130 -7.04 -3.64 -3.39
CA VAL A 1130 -8.09 -4.27 -2.58
C VAL A 1130 -9.27 -3.31 -2.35
N ALA A 1131 -9.06 -2.01 -2.23
CA ALA A 1131 -10.11 -1.01 -2.02
C ALA A 1131 -10.99 -0.79 -3.28
N LEU A 1132 -10.44 -0.96 -4.49
CA LEU A 1132 -11.13 -0.66 -5.74
C LEU A 1132 -12.41 -1.52 -5.94
N PRO A 1133 -13.61 -0.96 -6.15
CA PRO A 1133 -14.80 -1.77 -6.34
C PRO A 1133 -14.73 -2.55 -7.67
N LEU A 1134 -14.87 -3.88 -7.62
CA LEU A 1134 -14.92 -4.73 -8.82
C LEU A 1134 -16.24 -5.49 -8.95
N PRO A 1135 -16.71 -5.74 -10.19
CA PRO A 1135 -17.90 -6.54 -10.43
C PRO A 1135 -17.73 -7.96 -9.86
N ARG A 1136 -18.82 -8.55 -9.36
CA ARG A 1136 -18.81 -9.91 -8.76
C ARG A 1136 -18.22 -10.96 -9.71
N SER A 1137 -18.38 -10.76 -11.02
CA SER A 1137 -17.90 -11.65 -12.06
C SER A 1137 -16.38 -11.85 -12.09
N TRP A 1138 -15.61 -10.90 -11.56
CA TRP A 1138 -14.15 -10.92 -11.56
C TRP A 1138 -13.56 -11.38 -10.23
N ARG A 1139 -14.40 -11.71 -9.24
CA ARG A 1139 -13.96 -12.06 -7.89
C ARG A 1139 -13.68 -13.57 -7.76
N LEU A 1140 -12.59 -13.91 -7.10
CA LEU A 1140 -12.29 -15.27 -6.66
C LEU A 1140 -13.11 -15.59 -5.41
N GLN A 1141 -14.29 -16.17 -5.59
CA GLN A 1141 -15.12 -16.69 -4.50
C GLN A 1141 -15.09 -18.22 -4.52
N GLN A 1142 -14.92 -18.82 -3.34
CA GLN A 1142 -15.22 -20.24 -3.15
C GLN A 1142 -16.71 -20.42 -3.36
N VAL A 1143 -17.12 -21.30 -4.29
CA VAL A 1143 -18.49 -21.82 -4.30
C VAL A 1143 -18.69 -22.41 -2.92
N THR A 1144 -19.61 -21.83 -2.16
CA THR A 1144 -19.74 -22.13 -0.75
C THR A 1144 -20.08 -23.60 -0.58
N ALA A 1145 -19.17 -24.36 0.04
CA ALA A 1145 -19.45 -25.68 0.65
C ALA A 1145 -20.48 -25.59 1.81
N GLY A 1146 -21.21 -24.48 1.93
CA GLY A 1146 -22.26 -24.25 2.92
C GLY A 1146 -23.54 -25.01 2.64
N GLU A 1147 -23.70 -25.62 1.46
CA GLU A 1147 -24.77 -26.59 1.18
C GLU A 1147 -24.36 -28.04 1.45
N VAL A 1148 -23.09 -28.32 1.78
CA VAL A 1148 -22.57 -29.69 2.01
C VAL A 1148 -22.60 -30.07 3.50
N LYS A 1149 -23.21 -29.25 4.35
CA LYS A 1149 -23.33 -29.50 5.80
C LYS A 1149 -24.76 -29.36 6.35
N ALA A 1150 -25.76 -29.50 5.50
CA ALA A 1150 -27.16 -29.67 5.89
C ALA A 1150 -27.60 -31.12 5.64
#